data_AF-A0A7K9AEW5-F1
#
_entry.id   AF-A0A7K9AEW5-F1
#
_cell.length_a   1.000
_cell.length_b   1.000
_cell.length_c   1.000
_cell.angle_alpha   90.00
_cell.angle_beta   90.00
_cell.angle_gamma   90.00
#
_symmetry.space_group_name_H-M   'P 1'
#
loop_
_entity.id
_entity.type
_entity.pdbx_description
1 polymer ?
#
loop_
_entity_poly.entity_id
_entity_poly.type
_entity_poly.pdbx_seq_one_letter_code
_entity_poly.pdbx_strand_id
1 'polypeptide(L)'
;SLHSCVGLLGIAAGSLLLAVHFYSSPRAAPLIPSTALGVLLLVLAALLAYAGIWRSPRNASLLPSLCLTISVFWCGYGVTFILAGWGLLGDAGDLRDAVVPGLATFSVALLLVAVVALLCREPVLAVVSAATSLASAHDVAARHSSALGSSAVACNYLVVCLVGGYFALGRILYFLTKGKVALSGTDLAKKKAWEQTQAAGGSTNPFAAVGLILNMLSAGVFACRLLGITNKLFVGQVPWLWAAGIYQIGICILSYRAMDALMATSFGFTSILKFAGGYCLLSPAWQPEEPSLPTPLLVVFAILFAVLALSLALKSPLDGLYLLLYVASCIALACHPRGFFGGGPQGVAMAIFGASALVALIHLYNGKASAKIPTGKGAVKALLARSSFLQLREGTDLHAPYLGYSKYADAEALAFACSVLASFALTSTGGPQAPLTTVVIPWVVVAGGILKLLGGSVAFARGKTLESSAFILYAVMWIIWGLTRYGGLSGTTRSFHAATGIVAFMLFNSFIVFCTLFLNITWFFYSLTFTLVALSFLLDAIHALPTGYDLAATLIFGLVSFYCFLSALSNSIFKGPCLPMGGPLVQLGGVGSGMTKCLHLPARKASSVKRIADILRSGGTCGIPTDTVYVLVAACNCPDAVEKAHRSKRQAQDRPMSLWISTLKQLEPAKHLFTPLLWDFMEAAWPSPISLVVPRGEWVDFLGMKDSAKYVGTPQSVAIRIPDCSVTTHLIDLVGPIVVTSANPTGEADTTHHNQVYAKLGDKVDAVLCDGPSPENVASTVVDCTKIDSGTIGFFRVGIIPKSQVLQILEQVQKK
;
A
#
# COMPACT_ATOMS: atom_id res chain seq x y z
N SER A 1 -11.07 19.95 2.62
CA SER A 1 -10.20 19.39 3.66
C SER A 1 -8.93 20.22 3.73
N LEU A 2 -8.32 20.38 4.91
CA LEU A 2 -7.10 21.19 5.10
C LEU A 2 -5.94 20.72 4.22
N HIS A 3 -5.76 19.41 4.04
CA HIS A 3 -4.71 18.80 3.22
C HIS A 3 -4.81 19.15 1.74
N SER A 4 -6.03 19.23 1.21
CA SER A 4 -6.24 19.68 -0.16
C SER A 4 -5.94 21.17 -0.34
N CYS A 5 -5.98 21.97 0.74
CA CYS A 5 -5.49 23.35 0.73
C CYS A 5 -3.97 23.39 0.73
N VAL A 6 -3.31 22.56 1.54
CA VAL A 6 -1.84 22.44 1.56
C VAL A 6 -1.30 22.08 0.17
N GLY A 7 -1.93 21.13 -0.53
CA GLY A 7 -1.55 20.78 -1.90
C GLY A 7 -1.67 21.95 -2.89
N LEU A 8 -2.81 22.65 -2.91
CA LEU A 8 -3.01 23.79 -3.82
C LEU A 8 -2.12 24.99 -3.49
N LEU A 9 -1.90 25.25 -2.20
CA LEU A 9 -1.04 26.33 -1.73
C LEU A 9 0.44 26.03 -2.02
N GLY A 10 0.86 24.76 -1.88
CA GLY A 10 2.18 24.31 -2.32
C GLY A 10 2.39 24.48 -3.83
N ILE A 11 1.39 24.13 -4.65
CA ILE A 11 1.43 24.34 -6.11
C ILE A 11 1.56 25.83 -6.42
N ALA A 12 0.78 26.69 -5.74
CA ALA A 12 0.83 28.13 -5.95
C ALA A 12 2.20 28.73 -5.55
N ALA A 13 2.74 28.33 -4.39
CA ALA A 13 4.02 28.81 -3.90
C ALA A 13 5.20 28.44 -4.81
N GLY A 14 5.30 27.19 -5.27
CA GLY A 14 6.39 26.80 -6.17
C GLY A 14 6.24 27.41 -7.57
N SER A 15 5.01 27.60 -8.03
CA SER A 15 4.75 28.33 -9.27
C SER A 15 5.15 29.80 -9.14
N LEU A 16 4.93 30.45 -8.00
CA LEU A 16 5.41 31.81 -7.76
C LEU A 16 6.93 31.90 -7.83
N LEU A 17 7.65 30.96 -7.20
CA LEU A 17 9.12 30.91 -7.26
C LEU A 17 9.63 30.78 -8.69
N LEU A 18 9.03 29.88 -9.47
CA LEU A 18 9.37 29.68 -10.88
C LEU A 18 9.02 30.91 -11.73
N ALA A 19 7.88 31.55 -11.49
CA ALA A 19 7.49 32.78 -12.18
C ALA A 19 8.51 33.91 -11.93
N VAL A 20 8.93 34.10 -10.67
CA VAL A 20 9.95 35.10 -10.31
C VAL A 20 11.31 34.77 -10.92
N HIS A 21 11.70 33.50 -10.91
CA HIS A 21 12.95 33.05 -11.54
C HIS A 21 12.95 33.36 -13.05
N PHE A 22 11.94 32.93 -13.79
CA PHE A 22 11.87 33.16 -15.23
C PHE A 22 11.69 34.63 -15.61
N TYR A 23 10.97 35.41 -14.79
CA TYR A 23 10.86 36.86 -14.98
C TYR A 23 12.20 37.58 -14.81
N SER A 24 13.03 37.10 -13.87
CA SER A 24 14.34 37.69 -13.57
C SER A 24 15.51 37.09 -14.36
N SER A 25 15.30 35.99 -15.07
CA SER A 25 16.31 35.30 -15.89
C SER A 25 17.07 36.18 -16.89
N PRO A 26 16.50 37.26 -17.47
CA PRO A 26 17.26 38.16 -18.35
C PRO A 26 18.22 39.11 -17.63
N ARG A 27 18.19 39.18 -16.28
CA ARG A 27 19.04 40.10 -15.51
C ARG A 27 20.45 39.52 -15.32
N ALA A 28 21.45 40.41 -15.24
CA ALA A 28 22.84 40.04 -15.00
C ALA A 28 23.07 39.30 -13.66
N ALA A 29 22.23 39.55 -12.65
CA ALA A 29 22.17 38.80 -11.41
C ALA A 29 20.75 38.23 -11.21
N PRO A 30 20.56 36.90 -11.12
CA PRO A 30 19.25 36.32 -10.87
C PRO A 30 18.78 36.69 -9.46
N LEU A 31 17.49 37.03 -9.32
CA LEU A 31 16.88 37.36 -8.03
C LEU A 31 16.92 36.19 -7.04
N ILE A 32 16.88 34.96 -7.55
CA ILE A 32 16.99 33.73 -6.76
C ILE A 32 18.15 32.92 -7.36
N PRO A 33 19.24 32.69 -6.61
CA PRO A 33 20.32 31.81 -7.04
C PRO A 33 19.82 30.41 -7.37
N SER A 34 20.42 29.74 -8.36
CA SER A 34 20.00 28.40 -8.82
C SER A 34 20.00 27.36 -7.69
N THR A 35 20.99 27.40 -6.81
CA THR A 35 21.05 26.52 -5.62
C THR A 35 19.87 26.76 -4.67
N ALA A 36 19.57 28.03 -4.36
CA ALA A 36 18.46 28.41 -3.49
C ALA A 36 17.10 28.02 -4.09
N LEU A 37 16.91 28.27 -5.40
CA LEU A 37 15.72 27.83 -6.13
C LEU A 37 15.53 26.33 -6.04
N GLY A 38 16.60 25.56 -6.29
CA GLY A 38 16.56 24.11 -6.25
C GLY A 38 16.19 23.55 -4.88
N VAL A 39 16.76 24.10 -3.80
CA VAL A 39 16.42 23.71 -2.41
C VAL A 39 14.96 24.04 -2.07
N LEU A 40 14.47 25.22 -2.43
CA LEU A 40 13.08 25.60 -2.18
C LEU A 40 12.09 24.70 -2.94
N LEU A 41 12.41 24.33 -4.19
CA LEU A 41 11.62 23.39 -4.97
C LEU A 41 11.60 21.99 -4.35
N LEU A 42 12.71 21.51 -3.77
CA LEU A 42 12.74 20.23 -3.05
C LEU A 42 11.84 20.24 -1.81
N VAL A 43 11.86 21.32 -1.01
CA VAL A 43 10.99 21.46 0.16
C VAL A 43 9.51 21.43 -0.25
N LEU A 44 9.15 22.17 -1.30
CA LEU A 44 7.79 22.19 -1.83
C LEU A 44 7.39 20.85 -2.46
N ALA A 45 8.31 20.17 -3.14
CA ALA A 45 8.10 18.82 -3.66
C ALA A 45 7.73 17.85 -2.53
N ALA A 46 8.45 17.86 -1.41
CA ALA A 46 8.14 17.03 -0.25
C ALA A 46 6.75 17.33 0.35
N LEU A 47 6.39 18.62 0.46
CA LEU A 47 5.06 19.04 0.92
C LEU A 47 3.94 18.57 -0.02
N LEU A 48 4.16 18.62 -1.34
CA LEU A 48 3.21 18.11 -2.33
C LEU A 48 3.10 16.58 -2.31
N ALA A 49 4.21 15.87 -2.11
CA ALA A 49 4.22 14.42 -1.93
C ALA A 49 3.35 14.03 -0.73
N TYR A 50 3.56 14.71 0.41
CA TYR A 50 2.75 14.52 1.61
C TYR A 50 1.26 14.74 1.35
N ALA A 51 0.90 15.85 0.67
CA ALA A 51 -0.49 16.14 0.32
C ALA A 51 -1.12 15.08 -0.60
N GLY A 52 -0.33 14.50 -1.51
CA GLY A 52 -0.76 13.41 -2.41
C GLY A 52 -0.91 12.05 -1.74
N ILE A 53 -0.18 11.78 -0.64
CA ILE A 53 -0.17 10.49 0.06
C ILE A 53 -1.25 10.41 1.15
N TRP A 54 -1.48 11.50 1.90
CA TRP A 54 -2.18 11.49 3.18
C TRP A 54 -3.70 11.20 3.09
N ARG A 55 -4.29 11.26 1.89
CA ARG A 55 -5.67 10.86 1.64
C ARG A 55 -5.74 9.74 0.62
N SER A 56 -5.81 8.51 1.12
CA SER A 56 -6.44 7.40 0.40
C SER A 56 -7.80 7.10 1.05
N PRO A 57 -8.89 7.80 0.68
CA PRO A 57 -10.23 7.27 0.86
C PRO A 57 -10.82 6.87 -0.49
N ARG A 58 -11.84 6.03 -0.44
CA ARG A 58 -12.63 5.37 -1.50
C ARG A 58 -13.07 6.21 -2.73
N ASN A 59 -12.70 7.49 -2.85
CA ASN A 59 -13.10 8.39 -3.93
C ASN A 59 -11.90 8.84 -4.78
N ALA A 60 -11.92 8.50 -6.07
CA ALA A 60 -10.91 8.84 -7.06
C ALA A 60 -10.89 10.35 -7.41
N SER A 61 -10.26 11.16 -6.57
CA SER A 61 -9.95 12.55 -6.92
C SER A 61 -8.69 12.62 -7.78
N LEU A 62 -8.67 13.50 -8.79
CA LEU A 62 -7.49 13.75 -9.65
C LEU A 62 -6.39 14.56 -8.95
N LEU A 63 -6.73 15.25 -7.85
CA LEU A 63 -5.81 16.14 -7.13
C LEU A 63 -4.57 15.41 -6.54
N PRO A 64 -4.68 14.25 -5.86
CA PRO A 64 -3.51 13.47 -5.43
C PRO A 64 -2.57 13.12 -6.58
N SER A 65 -3.10 12.70 -7.74
CA SER A 65 -2.29 12.37 -8.91
C SER A 65 -1.57 13.60 -9.45
N LEU A 66 -2.25 14.76 -9.50
CA LEU A 66 -1.64 16.04 -9.86
C LEU A 66 -0.54 16.45 -8.88
N CYS A 67 -0.80 16.39 -7.57
CA CYS A 67 0.17 16.74 -6.53
C CYS A 67 1.42 15.87 -6.62
N LEU A 68 1.27 14.53 -6.77
CA LEU A 68 2.40 13.62 -6.93
C LEU A 68 3.16 13.86 -8.23
N THR A 69 2.46 14.17 -9.34
CA THR A 69 3.10 14.47 -10.63
C THR A 69 3.95 15.74 -10.55
N ILE A 70 3.41 16.84 -10.00
CA ILE A 70 4.15 18.11 -9.82
C ILE A 70 5.28 17.94 -8.81
N SER A 71 5.06 17.15 -7.76
CA SER A 71 6.06 16.84 -6.75
C SER A 71 7.30 16.15 -7.34
N VAL A 72 7.11 15.15 -8.21
CA VAL A 72 8.23 14.50 -8.93
C VAL A 72 8.91 15.48 -9.87
N PHE A 73 8.13 16.29 -10.59
CA PHE A 73 8.64 17.30 -11.51
C PHE A 73 9.59 18.27 -10.79
N TRP A 74 9.14 18.88 -9.70
CA TRP A 74 9.94 19.81 -8.92
C TRP A 74 11.10 19.14 -8.20
N CYS A 75 10.97 17.87 -7.81
CA CYS A 75 12.08 17.11 -7.23
C CYS A 75 13.23 16.97 -8.24
N GLY A 76 12.95 16.49 -9.46
CA GLY A 76 13.97 16.34 -10.50
C GLY A 76 14.54 17.70 -10.93
N TYR A 77 13.66 18.67 -11.18
CA TYR A 77 14.02 20.02 -11.61
C TYR A 77 14.87 20.75 -10.56
N GLY A 78 14.49 20.64 -9.28
CA GLY A 78 15.21 21.25 -8.17
C GLY A 78 16.63 20.70 -8.01
N VAL A 79 16.79 19.37 -8.08
CA VAL A 79 18.13 18.75 -8.02
C VAL A 79 18.98 19.16 -9.23
N THR A 80 18.42 19.24 -10.45
CA THR A 80 19.18 19.73 -11.61
C THR A 80 19.69 21.17 -11.43
N PHE A 81 18.91 22.05 -10.79
CA PHE A 81 19.36 23.41 -10.49
C PHE A 81 20.41 23.48 -9.38
N ILE A 82 20.38 22.57 -8.41
CA ILE A 82 21.44 22.44 -7.41
C ILE A 82 22.75 22.05 -8.10
N LEU A 83 22.72 21.04 -8.99
CA LEU A 83 23.89 20.63 -9.76
C LEU A 83 24.43 21.76 -10.63
N ALA A 84 23.54 22.50 -11.30
CA ALA A 84 23.92 23.68 -12.09
C ALA A 84 24.59 24.75 -11.22
N GLY A 85 24.02 25.05 -10.05
CA GLY A 85 24.55 26.05 -9.13
C GLY A 85 25.87 25.65 -8.47
N TRP A 86 26.21 24.36 -8.44
CA TRP A 86 27.51 23.84 -7.99
C TRP A 86 28.54 23.74 -9.12
N GLY A 87 28.19 24.12 -10.35
CA GLY A 87 29.12 24.07 -11.50
C GLY A 87 29.36 22.66 -12.05
N LEU A 88 28.57 21.66 -11.66
CA LEU A 88 28.64 20.28 -12.19
C LEU A 88 28.06 20.16 -13.62
N LEU A 89 27.37 21.19 -14.10
CA LEU A 89 26.81 21.31 -15.45
C LEU A 89 27.46 22.49 -16.18
N GLY A 90 28.79 22.44 -16.35
CA GLY A 90 29.61 23.57 -16.78
C GLY A 90 29.67 23.81 -18.29
N ASP A 91 29.44 22.79 -19.13
CA ASP A 91 29.57 22.94 -20.58
C ASP A 91 28.37 23.71 -21.18
N ALA A 92 28.63 24.43 -22.28
CA ALA A 92 27.60 25.12 -23.03
C ALA A 92 26.53 24.12 -23.53
N GLY A 93 25.32 24.21 -22.98
CA GLY A 93 24.19 23.34 -23.34
C GLY A 93 23.94 22.17 -22.38
N ASP A 94 24.82 21.90 -21.41
CA ASP A 94 24.60 20.81 -20.45
C ASP A 94 23.35 21.00 -19.60
N LEU A 95 23.07 22.23 -19.16
CA LEU A 95 21.84 22.54 -18.43
C LEU A 95 20.58 22.31 -19.28
N ARG A 96 20.65 22.55 -20.59
CA ARG A 96 19.55 22.24 -21.52
C ARG A 96 19.37 20.73 -21.61
N ASP A 97 20.43 20.01 -21.93
CA ASP A 97 20.38 18.55 -22.17
C ASP A 97 20.03 17.76 -20.90
N ALA A 98 20.34 18.30 -19.71
CA ALA A 98 19.94 17.76 -18.41
C ALA A 98 18.42 17.90 -18.15
N VAL A 99 17.83 19.04 -18.53
CA VAL A 99 16.48 19.43 -18.08
C VAL A 99 15.39 19.05 -19.10
N VAL A 100 15.70 19.12 -20.40
CA VAL A 100 14.72 18.93 -21.48
C VAL A 100 13.98 17.59 -21.43
N PRO A 101 14.61 16.43 -21.15
CA PRO A 101 13.87 15.17 -21.08
C PRO A 101 12.76 15.16 -20.01
N GLY A 102 13.03 15.76 -18.86
CA GLY A 102 12.05 15.93 -17.80
C GLY A 102 10.92 16.86 -18.21
N LEU A 103 11.25 18.06 -18.73
CA LEU A 103 10.25 19.03 -19.18
C LEU A 103 9.35 18.47 -20.29
N ALA A 104 9.90 17.76 -21.26
CA ALA A 104 9.14 17.15 -22.35
C ALA A 104 8.15 16.11 -21.80
N THR A 105 8.61 15.26 -20.88
CA THR A 105 7.75 14.29 -20.20
C THR A 105 6.63 14.97 -19.44
N PHE A 106 6.94 15.97 -18.60
CA PHE A 106 5.93 16.61 -17.76
C PHE A 106 4.98 17.52 -18.54
N SER A 107 5.40 18.05 -19.69
CA SER A 107 4.50 18.68 -20.66
C SER A 107 3.41 17.70 -21.08
N VAL A 108 3.78 16.50 -21.53
CA VAL A 108 2.79 15.48 -21.92
C VAL A 108 1.97 15.01 -20.71
N ALA A 109 2.61 14.68 -19.60
CA ALA A 109 1.93 14.14 -18.42
C ALA A 109 0.85 15.09 -17.87
N LEU A 110 1.19 16.37 -17.75
CA LEU A 110 0.29 17.39 -17.22
C LEU A 110 -0.81 17.74 -18.24
N LEU A 111 -0.52 17.67 -19.55
CA LEU A 111 -1.56 17.78 -20.58
C LEU A 111 -2.59 16.65 -20.47
N LEU A 112 -2.16 15.40 -20.24
CA LEU A 112 -3.08 14.28 -20.03
C LEU A 112 -3.97 14.50 -18.79
N VAL A 113 -3.38 14.96 -17.69
CA VAL A 113 -4.14 15.33 -16.47
C VAL A 113 -5.13 16.45 -16.76
N ALA A 114 -4.75 17.45 -17.58
CA ALA A 114 -5.60 18.55 -17.97
C ALA A 114 -6.81 18.10 -18.79
N VAL A 115 -6.57 17.26 -19.80
CA VAL A 115 -7.63 16.68 -20.65
C VAL A 115 -8.61 15.87 -19.80
N VAL A 116 -8.12 15.00 -18.91
CA VAL A 116 -9.00 14.21 -18.04
C VAL A 116 -9.75 15.09 -17.05
N ALA A 117 -9.10 16.10 -16.47
CA ALA A 117 -9.76 17.06 -15.59
C ALA A 117 -10.88 17.82 -16.31
N LEU A 118 -10.67 18.22 -17.57
CA LEU A 118 -11.68 18.86 -18.41
C LEU A 118 -12.87 17.91 -18.66
N LEU A 119 -12.59 16.67 -19.11
CA LEU A 119 -13.60 15.64 -19.36
C LEU A 119 -14.40 15.30 -18.09
N CYS A 120 -13.75 15.31 -16.93
CA CYS A 120 -14.37 15.04 -15.63
C CYS A 120 -14.92 16.29 -14.94
N ARG A 121 -15.08 17.40 -15.67
CA ARG A 121 -15.66 18.68 -15.20
C ARG A 121 -14.98 19.25 -13.94
N GLU A 122 -13.65 19.20 -13.87
CA GLU A 122 -12.84 19.85 -12.84
C GLU A 122 -11.99 20.99 -13.43
N PRO A 123 -12.59 22.16 -13.69
CA PRO A 123 -11.95 23.24 -14.45
C PRO A 123 -10.68 23.77 -13.75
N VAL A 124 -10.66 23.81 -12.42
CA VAL A 124 -9.49 24.27 -11.65
C VAL A 124 -8.28 23.41 -11.90
N LEU A 125 -8.45 22.09 -11.80
CA LEU A 125 -7.35 21.15 -12.01
C LEU A 125 -6.93 21.16 -13.48
N ALA A 126 -7.89 21.32 -14.40
CA ALA A 126 -7.62 21.47 -15.82
C ALA A 126 -6.76 22.71 -16.12
N VAL A 127 -7.13 23.89 -15.58
CA VAL A 127 -6.35 25.13 -15.77
C VAL A 127 -4.96 25.02 -15.16
N VAL A 128 -4.85 24.53 -13.92
CA VAL A 128 -3.55 24.38 -13.23
C VAL A 128 -2.62 23.45 -14.00
N SER A 129 -3.12 22.28 -14.42
CA SER A 129 -2.31 21.31 -15.16
C SER A 129 -1.99 21.76 -16.59
N ALA A 130 -2.94 22.38 -17.30
CA ALA A 130 -2.71 22.94 -18.63
C ALA A 130 -1.67 24.09 -18.61
N ALA A 131 -1.78 25.03 -17.67
CA ALA A 131 -0.82 26.12 -17.55
C ALA A 131 0.58 25.61 -17.15
N THR A 132 0.67 24.62 -16.26
CA THR A 132 1.96 24.01 -15.91
C THR A 132 2.57 23.22 -17.09
N SER A 133 1.73 22.54 -17.87
CA SER A 133 2.12 21.88 -19.13
C SER A 133 2.67 22.89 -20.14
N LEU A 134 1.96 24.00 -20.36
CA LEU A 134 2.39 25.06 -21.28
C LEU A 134 3.66 25.75 -20.80
N ALA A 135 3.83 25.97 -19.50
CA ALA A 135 5.07 26.48 -18.92
C ALA A 135 6.25 25.57 -19.25
N SER A 136 6.07 24.25 -19.11
CA SER A 136 7.10 23.25 -19.40
C SER A 136 7.45 23.21 -20.89
N ALA A 137 6.45 23.28 -21.77
CA ALA A 137 6.65 23.32 -23.22
C ALA A 137 7.37 24.60 -23.67
N HIS A 138 7.00 25.76 -23.11
CA HIS A 138 7.68 27.03 -23.39
C HIS A 138 9.11 27.05 -22.86
N ASP A 139 9.41 26.44 -21.71
CA ASP A 139 10.80 26.33 -21.19
C ASP A 139 11.66 25.49 -22.15
N VAL A 140 11.13 24.37 -22.67
CA VAL A 140 11.82 23.60 -23.72
C VAL A 140 12.10 24.48 -24.94
N ALA A 141 11.10 25.23 -25.42
CA ALA A 141 11.24 26.06 -26.61
C ALA A 141 12.24 27.22 -26.41
N ALA A 142 12.18 27.92 -25.27
CA ALA A 142 13.08 29.03 -24.91
C ALA A 142 14.55 28.59 -24.82
N ARG A 143 14.80 27.33 -24.45
CA ARG A 143 16.16 26.76 -24.41
C ARG A 143 16.73 26.38 -25.78
N HIS A 144 15.89 26.31 -26.82
CA HIS A 144 16.32 26.06 -28.20
C HIS A 144 16.40 27.36 -29.02
N SER A 145 15.57 28.36 -28.70
CA SER A 145 15.57 29.66 -29.37
C SER A 145 15.53 30.78 -28.35
N SER A 146 16.60 31.59 -28.32
CA SER A 146 16.69 32.79 -27.48
C SER A 146 15.67 33.88 -27.87
N ALA A 147 15.06 33.79 -29.06
CA ALA A 147 13.98 34.67 -29.49
C ALA A 147 12.69 34.44 -28.71
N LEU A 148 12.46 33.22 -28.19
CA LEU A 148 11.38 32.93 -27.26
C LEU A 148 11.85 33.31 -25.84
N GLY A 149 11.55 34.53 -25.43
CA GLY A 149 11.88 35.03 -24.09
C GLY A 149 11.25 34.21 -22.95
N SER A 150 11.85 34.26 -21.77
CA SER A 150 11.39 33.58 -20.55
C SER A 150 10.08 34.12 -19.97
N SER A 151 9.55 35.22 -20.52
CA SER A 151 8.31 35.87 -20.07
C SER A 151 7.08 34.98 -20.24
N ALA A 152 7.01 34.17 -21.31
CA ALA A 152 5.90 33.24 -21.54
C ALA A 152 5.88 32.14 -20.46
N VAL A 153 7.04 31.64 -20.05
CA VAL A 153 7.15 30.65 -18.97
C VAL A 153 6.70 31.27 -17.64
N ALA A 154 7.16 32.49 -17.34
CA ALA A 154 6.76 33.22 -16.15
C ALA A 154 5.24 33.48 -16.08
N CYS A 155 4.64 33.88 -17.21
CA CYS A 155 3.20 34.12 -17.31
C CYS A 155 2.37 32.87 -17.00
N ASN A 156 2.75 31.72 -17.55
CA ASN A 156 2.04 30.46 -17.27
C ASN A 156 2.12 30.07 -15.79
N TYR A 157 3.28 30.18 -15.16
CA TYR A 157 3.42 29.93 -13.72
C TYR A 157 2.66 30.97 -12.87
N LEU A 158 2.58 32.22 -13.31
CA LEU A 158 1.77 33.25 -12.64
C LEU A 158 0.27 32.87 -12.67
N VAL A 159 -0.25 32.36 -13.79
CA VAL A 159 -1.62 31.84 -13.88
C VAL A 159 -1.84 30.72 -12.87
N VAL A 160 -0.92 29.76 -12.78
CA VAL A 160 -1.00 28.67 -11.79
C VAL A 160 -1.00 29.21 -10.35
N CYS A 161 -0.16 30.21 -10.06
CA CYS A 161 -0.09 30.86 -8.76
C CYS A 161 -1.41 31.55 -8.38
N LEU A 162 -1.96 32.37 -9.28
CA LEU A 162 -3.19 33.13 -9.04
C LEU A 162 -4.40 32.20 -8.88
N VAL A 163 -4.55 31.23 -9.78
CA VAL A 163 -5.66 30.26 -9.72
C VAL A 163 -5.50 29.38 -8.48
N GLY A 164 -4.33 28.77 -8.26
CA GLY A 164 -4.06 27.94 -7.09
C GLY A 164 -4.30 28.69 -5.77
N GLY A 165 -3.82 29.93 -5.68
CA GLY A 165 -4.00 30.82 -4.54
C GLY A 165 -5.47 31.17 -4.28
N TYR A 166 -6.22 31.56 -5.32
CA TYR A 166 -7.65 31.87 -5.22
C TYR A 166 -8.45 30.69 -4.65
N PHE A 167 -8.22 29.49 -5.16
CA PHE A 167 -8.93 28.29 -4.72
C PHE A 167 -8.48 27.79 -3.33
N ALA A 168 -7.19 27.93 -3.01
CA ALA A 168 -6.69 27.62 -1.67
C ALA A 168 -7.30 28.57 -0.63
N LEU A 169 -7.29 29.89 -0.91
CA LEU A 169 -7.90 30.91 -0.06
C LEU A 169 -9.40 30.66 0.10
N GLY A 170 -10.11 30.37 -0.99
CA GLY A 170 -11.54 30.05 -0.92
C GLY A 170 -11.88 28.85 -0.05
N ARG A 171 -11.05 27.80 -0.09
CA ARG A 171 -11.23 26.64 0.79
C ARG A 171 -10.89 26.92 2.24
N ILE A 172 -9.86 27.71 2.50
CA ILE A 172 -9.48 28.14 3.85
C ILE A 172 -10.60 28.99 4.44
N LEU A 173 -11.10 29.96 3.69
CA LEU A 173 -12.17 30.86 4.12
C LEU A 173 -13.48 30.11 4.37
N TYR A 174 -13.84 29.17 3.49
CA TYR A 174 -14.99 28.27 3.69
C TYR A 174 -14.83 27.41 4.96
N PHE A 175 -13.64 26.90 5.23
CA PHE A 175 -13.36 26.10 6.43
C PHE A 175 -13.43 26.93 7.71
N LEU A 176 -12.76 28.09 7.75
CA LEU A 176 -12.74 29.01 8.89
C LEU A 176 -14.14 29.54 9.22
N THR A 177 -14.95 29.80 8.19
CA THR A 177 -16.31 30.33 8.36
C THR A 177 -17.37 29.25 8.60
N LYS A 178 -16.96 27.98 8.78
CA LYS A 178 -17.86 26.81 8.92
C LYS A 178 -18.92 26.73 7.81
N GLY A 179 -18.54 27.10 6.58
CA GLY A 179 -19.39 27.06 5.40
C GLY A 179 -20.27 28.27 5.15
N LYS A 180 -20.15 29.34 5.95
CA LYS A 180 -20.92 30.59 5.76
C LYS A 180 -20.45 31.41 4.56
N VAL A 181 -19.16 31.37 4.23
CA VAL A 181 -18.61 32.10 3.10
C VAL A 181 -18.03 31.13 2.08
N ALA A 182 -18.58 31.15 0.87
CA ALA A 182 -18.09 30.40 -0.27
C ALA A 182 -17.72 31.38 -1.38
N LEU A 183 -16.44 31.43 -1.74
CA LEU A 183 -15.99 32.22 -2.88
C LEU A 183 -16.57 31.65 -4.19
N SER A 184 -17.00 32.54 -5.08
CA SER A 184 -17.61 32.19 -6.37
C SER A 184 -16.72 31.24 -7.17
N GLY A 185 -17.31 30.21 -7.78
CA GLY A 185 -16.58 29.21 -8.57
C GLY A 185 -15.83 28.14 -7.76
N THR A 186 -15.83 28.18 -6.41
CA THR A 186 -15.19 27.14 -5.58
C THR A 186 -16.04 25.89 -5.34
N ASP A 187 -17.35 25.95 -5.63
CA ASP A 187 -18.34 24.85 -5.62
C ASP A 187 -18.23 23.84 -4.46
N LEU A 188 -17.88 24.32 -3.26
CA LEU A 188 -17.69 23.47 -2.07
C LEU A 188 -19.01 22.97 -1.46
N ALA A 189 -20.11 23.70 -1.63
CA ALA A 189 -21.42 23.35 -1.06
C ALA A 189 -22.19 22.29 -1.90
N LYS A 190 -22.10 22.35 -3.24
CA LYS A 190 -22.78 21.40 -4.15
C LYS A 190 -22.14 20.00 -4.17
N LYS A 191 -20.81 19.90 -3.95
CA LYS A 191 -20.06 18.64 -4.01
C LYS A 191 -20.42 17.66 -2.87
N LYS A 192 -20.85 18.17 -1.72
CA LYS A 192 -21.21 17.36 -0.53
C LYS A 192 -22.46 16.50 -0.74
N ALA A 193 -23.41 16.95 -1.57
CA ALA A 193 -24.64 16.22 -1.90
C ALA A 193 -24.45 15.17 -3.01
N TRP A 194 -23.44 15.33 -3.87
CA TRP A 194 -23.15 14.40 -4.97
C TRP A 194 -22.20 13.27 -4.57
N GLU A 195 -21.28 13.53 -3.61
CA GLU A 195 -20.32 12.52 -3.11
C GLU A 195 -20.98 11.41 -2.27
N GLN A 196 -22.17 11.62 -1.73
CA GLN A 196 -22.93 10.58 -1.00
C GLN A 196 -23.59 9.54 -1.93
N THR A 197 -23.78 9.86 -3.22
CA THR A 197 -24.55 9.01 -4.16
C THR A 197 -23.68 8.08 -5.03
N GLN A 198 -22.34 8.26 -5.04
CA GLN A 198 -21.41 7.51 -5.90
C GLN A 198 -20.49 6.52 -5.16
N ALA A 199 -20.90 6.02 -3.99
CA ALA A 199 -20.11 5.07 -3.19
C ALA A 199 -20.01 3.63 -3.78
N ALA A 200 -20.54 3.38 -4.97
CA ALA A 200 -20.57 2.05 -5.60
C ALA A 200 -19.82 2.02 -6.94
N GLY A 201 -18.52 2.35 -6.92
CA GLY A 201 -17.63 2.26 -8.09
C GLY A 201 -16.45 1.32 -7.81
N GLY A 202 -16.39 0.18 -8.50
CA GLY A 202 -15.42 -0.90 -8.24
C GLY A 202 -13.95 -0.46 -8.16
N SER A 203 -13.21 -1.10 -7.24
CA SER A 203 -11.83 -0.77 -6.87
C SER A 203 -10.88 -0.69 -8.08
N THR A 204 -10.41 0.52 -8.36
CA THR A 204 -9.31 0.81 -9.29
C THR A 204 -8.19 1.44 -8.48
N ASN A 205 -6.94 0.99 -8.70
CA ASN A 205 -5.78 1.53 -8.01
C ASN A 205 -5.58 3.01 -8.42
N PRO A 206 -5.83 3.99 -7.53
CA PRO A 206 -5.81 5.40 -7.91
C PRO A 206 -4.40 5.92 -8.22
N PHE A 207 -3.37 5.17 -7.82
CA PHE A 207 -1.96 5.54 -7.97
C PHE A 207 -1.32 4.98 -9.24
N ALA A 208 -2.01 4.09 -9.96
CA ALA A 208 -1.50 3.43 -11.16
C ALA A 208 -1.07 4.44 -12.24
N ALA A 209 -1.88 5.49 -12.46
CA ALA A 209 -1.57 6.55 -13.41
C ALA A 209 -0.25 7.28 -13.10
N VAL A 210 0.00 7.60 -11.83
CA VAL A 210 1.26 8.25 -11.42
C VAL A 210 2.44 7.31 -11.68
N GLY A 211 2.31 6.02 -11.34
CA GLY A 211 3.33 5.02 -11.64
C GLY A 211 3.66 4.89 -13.13
N LEU A 212 2.68 5.07 -14.01
CA LEU A 212 2.87 5.10 -15.46
C LEU A 212 3.52 6.39 -15.96
N ILE A 213 3.20 7.54 -15.36
CA ILE A 213 3.90 8.81 -15.64
C ILE A 213 5.38 8.71 -15.26
N LEU A 214 5.71 8.07 -14.14
CA LEU A 214 7.11 7.85 -13.74
C LEU A 214 7.87 6.92 -14.70
N ASN A 215 7.18 5.93 -15.28
CA ASN A 215 7.72 5.09 -16.35
C ASN A 215 7.97 5.90 -17.62
N MET A 216 7.04 6.80 -17.98
CA MET A 216 7.19 7.74 -19.08
C MET A 216 8.41 8.66 -18.87
N LEU A 217 8.63 9.16 -17.65
CA LEU A 217 9.79 9.98 -17.30
C LEU A 217 11.12 9.26 -17.53
N SER A 218 11.25 8.03 -17.05
CA SER A 218 12.47 7.24 -17.29
C SER A 218 12.69 6.92 -18.75
N ALA A 219 11.61 6.62 -19.49
CA ALA A 219 11.68 6.35 -20.91
C ALA A 219 12.08 7.59 -21.71
N GLY A 220 11.57 8.77 -21.34
CA GLY A 220 11.88 10.06 -21.95
C GLY A 220 13.38 10.38 -21.91
N VAL A 221 14.06 10.10 -20.80
CA VAL A 221 15.51 10.29 -20.66
C VAL A 221 16.30 9.55 -21.75
N PHE A 222 16.01 8.28 -21.98
CA PHE A 222 16.73 7.48 -22.99
C PHE A 222 16.25 7.76 -24.42
N ALA A 223 14.96 8.07 -24.56
CA ALA A 223 14.32 8.33 -25.84
C ALA A 223 14.78 9.65 -26.50
N CYS A 224 15.08 10.68 -25.71
CA CYS A 224 15.56 11.97 -26.21
C CYS A 224 16.86 11.87 -27.03
N ARG A 225 17.72 10.87 -26.75
CA ARG A 225 18.93 10.61 -27.57
C ARG A 225 18.59 10.17 -28.99
N LEU A 226 17.57 9.31 -29.15
CA LEU A 226 17.14 8.84 -30.48
C LEU A 226 16.50 9.96 -31.31
N LEU A 227 15.75 10.84 -30.64
CA LEU A 227 15.10 11.98 -31.28
C LEU A 227 16.07 13.13 -31.62
N GLY A 228 17.37 13.00 -31.29
CA GLY A 228 18.36 14.06 -31.49
C GLY A 228 18.16 15.28 -30.59
N ILE A 229 17.35 15.16 -29.53
CA ILE A 229 17.07 16.25 -28.58
C ILE A 229 18.25 16.44 -27.62
N THR A 230 18.90 15.35 -27.22
CA THR A 230 20.08 15.35 -26.36
C THR A 230 21.22 14.59 -27.04
N ASN A 231 22.40 15.19 -27.14
CA ASN A 231 23.52 14.60 -27.89
C ASN A 231 24.29 13.55 -27.08
N LYS A 232 24.29 13.66 -25.74
CA LYS A 232 24.97 12.73 -24.82
C LYS A 232 24.05 12.30 -23.67
N LEU A 233 24.21 11.05 -23.21
CA LEU A 233 23.69 10.60 -21.92
C LEU A 233 24.78 10.82 -20.89
N PHE A 234 24.47 11.54 -19.80
CA PHE A 234 25.46 11.95 -18.81
C PHE A 234 24.83 12.20 -17.44
N VAL A 235 25.64 12.57 -16.45
CA VAL A 235 25.24 12.76 -15.05
C VAL A 235 24.06 13.73 -14.86
N GLY A 236 23.87 14.71 -15.74
CA GLY A 236 22.79 15.69 -15.65
C GLY A 236 21.38 15.10 -15.73
N GLN A 237 21.23 13.88 -16.24
CA GLN A 237 19.94 13.19 -16.36
C GLN A 237 19.63 12.24 -15.19
N VAL A 238 20.63 11.96 -14.33
CA VAL A 238 20.47 11.12 -13.12
C VAL A 238 19.36 11.62 -12.19
N PRO A 239 19.20 12.95 -11.94
CA PRO A 239 18.13 13.45 -11.09
C PRO A 239 16.72 12.98 -11.51
N TRP A 240 16.44 12.90 -12.81
CA TRP A 240 15.14 12.45 -13.31
C TRP A 240 14.92 10.96 -13.08
N LEU A 241 15.93 10.13 -13.33
CA LEU A 241 15.85 8.69 -13.12
C LEU A 241 15.68 8.35 -11.63
N TRP A 242 16.44 9.01 -10.75
CA TRP A 242 16.37 8.76 -9.31
C TRP A 242 15.12 9.35 -8.66
N ALA A 243 14.67 10.54 -9.08
CA ALA A 243 13.36 11.05 -8.68
C ALA A 243 12.27 10.07 -9.10
N ALA A 244 12.30 9.57 -10.34
CA ALA A 244 11.35 8.56 -10.80
C ALA A 244 11.44 7.27 -9.95
N GLY A 245 12.65 6.79 -9.64
CA GLY A 245 12.88 5.58 -8.84
C GLY A 245 12.33 5.66 -7.41
N ILE A 246 12.60 6.77 -6.71
CA ILE A 246 12.14 7.01 -5.32
C ILE A 246 10.61 7.08 -5.27
N TYR A 247 10.00 7.89 -6.14
CA TYR A 247 8.55 8.00 -6.18
C TYR A 247 7.91 6.68 -6.61
N GLN A 248 8.55 5.89 -7.48
CA GLN A 248 8.05 4.57 -7.86
C GLN A 248 7.97 3.61 -6.67
N ILE A 249 8.93 3.65 -5.72
CA ILE A 249 8.84 2.90 -4.46
C ILE A 249 7.62 3.36 -3.66
N GLY A 250 7.40 4.67 -3.55
CA GLY A 250 6.21 5.21 -2.89
C GLY A 250 4.91 4.70 -3.53
N ILE A 251 4.82 4.73 -4.86
CA ILE A 251 3.68 4.20 -5.62
C ILE A 251 3.53 2.68 -5.46
N CYS A 252 4.63 1.92 -5.38
CA CYS A 252 4.63 0.50 -5.08
C CYS A 252 3.95 0.23 -3.72
N ILE A 253 4.36 0.93 -2.65
CA ILE A 253 3.77 0.83 -1.31
C ILE A 253 2.27 1.18 -1.33
N LEU A 254 1.92 2.28 -1.99
CA LEU A 254 0.53 2.72 -2.10
C LEU A 254 -0.33 1.76 -2.92
N SER A 255 0.24 1.09 -3.92
CA SER A 255 -0.45 0.06 -4.71
C SER A 255 -0.70 -1.21 -3.90
N TYR A 256 0.21 -1.61 -3.01
CA TYR A 256 -0.06 -2.66 -2.03
C TYR A 256 -1.19 -2.26 -1.07
N ARG A 257 -1.26 -0.99 -0.65
CA ARG A 257 -2.38 -0.47 0.14
C ARG A 257 -3.70 -0.43 -0.63
N ALA A 258 -3.65 -0.22 -1.94
CA ALA A 258 -4.80 -0.27 -2.83
C ALA A 258 -5.26 -1.69 -3.19
N MET A 259 -4.65 -2.71 -2.57
CA MET A 259 -4.93 -4.13 -2.80
C MET A 259 -4.67 -4.58 -4.25
N ASP A 260 -3.63 -4.00 -4.88
CA ASP A 260 -3.22 -4.34 -6.24
C ASP A 260 -1.77 -4.85 -6.29
N ALA A 261 -1.56 -6.08 -5.82
CA ALA A 261 -0.24 -6.69 -5.70
C ALA A 261 0.53 -6.79 -7.02
N LEU A 262 -0.16 -7.06 -8.14
CA LEU A 262 0.48 -7.23 -9.45
C LEU A 262 1.08 -5.91 -9.96
N MET A 263 0.30 -4.82 -9.91
CA MET A 263 0.80 -3.48 -10.26
C MET A 263 1.83 -2.97 -9.24
N ALA A 264 1.66 -3.29 -7.95
CA ALA A 264 2.67 -2.95 -6.95
C ALA A 264 4.02 -3.64 -7.27
N THR A 265 4.00 -4.92 -7.64
CA THR A 265 5.20 -5.67 -8.02
C THR A 265 5.84 -5.11 -9.28
N SER A 266 5.04 -4.74 -10.30
CA SER A 266 5.58 -4.16 -11.54
C SER A 266 6.27 -2.81 -11.27
N PHE A 267 5.69 -1.97 -10.42
CA PHE A 267 6.31 -0.72 -9.99
C PHE A 267 7.57 -0.93 -9.14
N GLY A 268 7.63 -2.01 -8.34
CA GLY A 268 8.86 -2.43 -7.67
C GLY A 268 9.97 -2.74 -8.68
N PHE A 269 9.68 -3.51 -9.72
CA PHE A 269 10.68 -3.86 -10.75
C PHE A 269 11.14 -2.64 -11.54
N THR A 270 10.21 -1.78 -11.98
CA THR A 270 10.59 -0.57 -12.72
C THR A 270 11.33 0.45 -11.84
N SER A 271 11.18 0.41 -10.52
CA SER A 271 12.00 1.20 -9.60
C SER A 271 13.47 0.77 -9.64
N ILE A 272 13.75 -0.54 -9.55
CA ILE A 272 15.12 -1.07 -9.59
C ILE A 272 15.79 -0.70 -10.92
N LEU A 273 15.10 -0.86 -12.05
CA LEU A 273 15.64 -0.48 -13.37
C LEU A 273 15.97 1.02 -13.46
N LYS A 274 15.20 1.89 -12.81
CA LYS A 274 15.48 3.34 -12.78
C LYS A 274 16.74 3.67 -11.97
N PHE A 275 16.91 3.04 -10.81
CA PHE A 275 18.15 3.18 -10.06
C PHE A 275 19.34 2.65 -10.84
N ALA A 276 19.22 1.44 -11.42
CA ALA A 276 20.25 0.84 -12.25
C ALA A 276 20.63 1.75 -13.43
N GLY A 277 19.64 2.32 -14.13
CA GLY A 277 19.85 3.28 -15.20
C GLY A 277 20.55 4.56 -14.73
N GLY A 278 20.19 5.10 -13.57
CA GLY A 278 20.86 6.28 -13.02
C GLY A 278 22.32 6.02 -12.65
N TYR A 279 22.63 4.87 -12.04
CA TYR A 279 24.02 4.47 -11.78
C TYR A 279 24.80 4.21 -13.06
N CYS A 280 24.14 3.64 -14.08
CA CYS A 280 24.71 3.49 -15.41
C CYS A 280 25.15 4.85 -15.99
N LEU A 281 24.34 5.90 -15.84
CA LEU A 281 24.69 7.26 -16.28
C LEU A 281 25.78 7.95 -15.45
N LEU A 282 26.11 7.43 -14.26
CA LEU A 282 27.25 7.89 -13.47
C LEU A 282 28.56 7.22 -13.88
N SER A 283 28.51 6.02 -14.48
CA SER A 283 29.71 5.28 -14.89
C SER A 283 30.71 6.05 -15.76
N PRO A 284 30.28 6.95 -16.69
CA PRO A 284 31.21 7.75 -17.49
C PRO A 284 32.11 8.68 -16.68
N ALA A 285 31.77 8.99 -15.42
CA ALA A 285 32.62 9.79 -14.53
C ALA A 285 33.88 9.04 -14.07
N TRP A 286 33.90 7.71 -14.16
CA TRP A 286 35.03 6.87 -13.75
C TRP A 286 35.70 6.14 -14.91
N GLN A 287 34.99 5.84 -15.99
CA GLN A 287 35.58 5.28 -17.23
C GLN A 287 34.87 5.83 -18.48
N PRO A 288 35.60 6.13 -19.56
CA PRO A 288 35.03 6.73 -20.77
C PRO A 288 34.22 5.76 -21.65
N GLU A 289 33.96 4.52 -21.20
CA GLU A 289 33.14 3.55 -21.94
C GLU A 289 31.66 3.93 -21.96
N GLU A 290 30.93 3.45 -22.97
CA GLU A 290 29.49 3.70 -23.05
C GLU A 290 28.74 3.00 -21.90
N PRO A 291 27.75 3.69 -21.29
CA PRO A 291 26.98 3.16 -20.17
C PRO A 291 26.18 1.93 -20.61
N SER A 292 26.47 0.78 -20.01
CA SER A 292 25.75 -0.49 -20.24
C SER A 292 25.31 -1.15 -18.94
N LEU A 293 24.26 -1.99 -19.03
CA LEU A 293 23.76 -2.80 -17.92
C LEU A 293 24.23 -4.26 -18.08
N PRO A 294 24.52 -4.99 -16.99
CA PRO A 294 24.93 -6.38 -17.08
C PRO A 294 23.90 -7.27 -17.78
N THR A 295 24.31 -8.05 -18.78
CA THR A 295 23.42 -8.93 -19.55
C THR A 295 22.65 -9.93 -18.68
N PRO A 296 23.26 -10.64 -17.69
CA PRO A 296 22.52 -11.59 -16.85
C PRO A 296 21.36 -10.93 -16.09
N LEU A 297 21.56 -9.70 -15.61
CA LEU A 297 20.52 -8.92 -14.92
C LEU A 297 19.33 -8.63 -15.84
N LEU A 298 19.60 -8.22 -17.08
CA LEU A 298 18.57 -7.91 -18.06
C LEU A 298 17.78 -9.14 -18.49
N VAL A 299 18.44 -10.29 -18.68
CA VAL A 299 17.78 -11.56 -19.00
C VAL A 299 16.80 -11.96 -17.89
N VAL A 300 17.22 -11.85 -16.63
CA VAL A 300 16.37 -12.18 -15.48
C VAL A 300 15.19 -11.22 -15.37
N PHE A 301 15.41 -9.92 -15.55
CA PHE A 301 14.31 -8.96 -15.62
C PHE A 301 13.33 -9.29 -16.75
N ALA A 302 13.81 -9.66 -17.93
CA ALA A 302 12.94 -10.04 -19.05
C ALA A 302 12.02 -11.21 -18.67
N ILE A 303 12.57 -12.25 -18.01
CA ILE A 303 11.79 -13.41 -17.53
C ILE A 303 10.77 -12.98 -16.46
N LEU A 304 11.20 -12.21 -15.45
CA LEU A 304 10.32 -11.76 -14.37
C LEU A 304 9.18 -10.86 -14.88
N PHE A 305 9.48 -9.93 -15.80
CA PHE A 305 8.47 -9.12 -16.45
C PHE A 305 7.53 -9.95 -17.33
N ALA A 306 8.01 -10.98 -18.03
CA ALA A 306 7.16 -11.85 -18.85
C ALA A 306 6.16 -12.63 -17.99
N VAL A 307 6.63 -13.22 -16.89
CA VAL A 307 5.77 -13.95 -15.93
C VAL A 307 4.73 -13.01 -15.30
N LEU A 308 5.15 -11.79 -14.93
CA LEU A 308 4.24 -10.79 -14.37
C LEU A 308 3.26 -10.24 -15.43
N ALA A 309 3.68 -10.09 -16.68
CA ALA A 309 2.86 -9.62 -17.79
C ALA A 309 1.76 -10.62 -18.10
N LEU A 310 2.08 -11.92 -18.13
CA LEU A 310 1.10 -13.00 -18.27
C LEU A 310 0.06 -12.93 -17.14
N SER A 311 0.53 -12.82 -15.90
CA SER A 311 -0.31 -12.73 -14.71
C SER A 311 -1.23 -11.51 -14.72
N LEU A 312 -0.71 -10.36 -15.16
CA LEU A 312 -1.46 -9.13 -15.26
C LEU A 312 -2.46 -9.16 -16.42
N ALA A 313 -2.13 -9.81 -17.54
CA ALA A 313 -3.03 -10.01 -18.67
C ALA A 313 -4.28 -10.82 -18.31
N LEU A 314 -4.19 -11.75 -17.34
CA LEU A 314 -5.34 -12.48 -16.80
C LEU A 314 -6.35 -11.53 -16.13
N LYS A 315 -5.87 -10.43 -15.51
CA LYS A 315 -6.69 -9.41 -14.84
C LYS A 315 -7.12 -8.31 -15.80
N SER A 316 -6.20 -7.81 -16.61
CA SER A 316 -6.33 -6.66 -17.52
C SER A 316 -5.36 -6.84 -18.70
N PRO A 317 -5.83 -7.33 -19.87
CA PRO A 317 -5.01 -7.52 -21.06
C PRO A 317 -4.21 -6.29 -21.48
N LEU A 318 -4.79 -5.09 -21.33
CA LEU A 318 -4.10 -3.83 -21.61
C LEU A 318 -2.83 -3.67 -20.76
N ASP A 319 -2.94 -3.90 -19.45
CA ASP A 319 -1.82 -3.73 -18.52
C ASP A 319 -0.75 -4.83 -18.73
N GLY A 320 -1.19 -6.05 -19.06
CA GLY A 320 -0.29 -7.15 -19.45
C GLY A 320 0.50 -6.85 -20.73
N LEU A 321 -0.18 -6.37 -21.78
CA LEU A 321 0.46 -6.00 -23.05
C LEU A 321 1.44 -4.84 -22.86
N TYR A 322 1.08 -3.84 -22.06
CA TYR A 322 1.98 -2.75 -21.69
C TYR A 322 3.27 -3.27 -21.05
N LEU A 323 3.17 -4.24 -20.14
CA LEU A 323 4.33 -4.76 -19.43
C LEU A 323 5.28 -5.58 -20.33
N LEU A 324 4.79 -6.14 -21.45
CA LEU A 324 5.65 -6.78 -22.46
C LEU A 324 6.63 -5.80 -23.12
N LEU A 325 6.36 -4.49 -23.12
CA LEU A 325 7.32 -3.49 -23.59
C LEU A 325 8.59 -3.46 -22.71
N TYR A 326 8.47 -3.75 -21.41
CA TYR A 326 9.63 -3.88 -20.52
C TYR A 326 10.42 -5.16 -20.79
N VAL A 327 9.75 -6.25 -21.19
CA VAL A 327 10.42 -7.47 -21.67
C VAL A 327 11.24 -7.15 -22.92
N ALA A 328 10.62 -6.49 -23.91
CA ALA A 328 11.30 -6.06 -25.12
C ALA A 328 12.47 -5.10 -24.82
N SER A 329 12.31 -4.19 -23.85
CA SER A 329 13.37 -3.27 -23.43
C SER A 329 14.56 -3.99 -22.83
N CYS A 330 14.32 -4.96 -21.95
CA CYS A 330 15.39 -5.76 -21.34
C CYS A 330 16.14 -6.59 -22.39
N ILE A 331 15.42 -7.21 -23.33
CA ILE A 331 16.02 -7.98 -24.43
C ILE A 331 16.83 -7.06 -25.35
N ALA A 332 16.27 -5.91 -25.75
CA ALA A 332 16.97 -4.95 -26.61
C ALA A 332 18.27 -4.44 -25.97
N LEU A 333 18.24 -4.13 -24.67
CA LEU A 333 19.42 -3.72 -23.92
C LEU A 333 20.45 -4.87 -23.81
N ALA A 334 20.00 -6.12 -23.64
CA ALA A 334 20.86 -7.28 -23.49
C ALA A 334 21.61 -7.65 -24.79
N CYS A 335 20.97 -7.44 -25.95
CA CYS A 335 21.52 -7.83 -27.25
C CYS A 335 22.63 -6.91 -27.78
N HIS A 336 22.82 -5.70 -27.22
CA HIS A 336 23.77 -4.69 -27.71
C HIS A 336 23.79 -4.56 -29.25
N PRO A 337 22.64 -4.29 -29.89
CA PRO A 337 22.56 -4.29 -31.35
C PRO A 337 23.51 -3.24 -31.97
N ARG A 338 24.14 -3.59 -33.09
CA ARG A 338 25.06 -2.72 -33.85
C ARG A 338 24.51 -2.43 -35.25
N GLY A 339 25.07 -1.41 -35.91
CA GLY A 339 24.68 -1.04 -37.28
C GLY A 339 23.26 -0.47 -37.35
N PHE A 340 22.46 -0.93 -38.32
CA PHE A 340 21.09 -0.46 -38.55
C PHE A 340 20.19 -0.52 -37.31
N PHE A 341 20.38 -1.54 -36.45
CA PHE A 341 19.60 -1.71 -35.21
C PHE A 341 20.23 -1.04 -33.98
N GLY A 342 21.30 -0.25 -34.14
CA GLY A 342 22.01 0.40 -33.03
C GLY A 342 21.12 1.30 -32.15
N GLY A 343 20.07 1.89 -32.72
CA GLY A 343 19.05 2.68 -31.99
C GLY A 343 17.92 1.85 -31.37
N GLY A 344 17.99 0.52 -31.43
CA GLY A 344 16.93 -0.39 -30.98
C GLY A 344 16.46 -0.17 -29.54
N PRO A 345 17.36 -0.14 -28.53
CA PRO A 345 16.99 0.09 -27.14
C PRO A 345 16.26 1.43 -26.93
N GLN A 346 16.71 2.49 -27.58
CA GLN A 346 16.09 3.81 -27.51
C GLN A 346 14.75 3.83 -28.26
N GLY A 347 14.60 3.04 -29.33
CA GLY A 347 13.33 2.85 -30.04
C GLY A 347 12.28 2.18 -29.14
N VAL A 348 12.69 1.18 -28.35
CA VAL A 348 11.80 0.58 -27.34
C VAL A 348 11.47 1.58 -26.22
N ALA A 349 12.42 2.43 -25.81
CA ALA A 349 12.14 3.51 -24.86
C ALA A 349 11.08 4.49 -25.41
N MET A 350 11.14 4.86 -26.70
CA MET A 350 10.09 5.65 -27.35
C MET A 350 8.73 4.95 -27.33
N ALA A 351 8.68 3.64 -27.57
CA ALA A 351 7.45 2.87 -27.48
C ALA A 351 6.89 2.85 -26.04
N ILE A 352 7.75 2.68 -25.03
CA ILE A 352 7.36 2.76 -23.61
C ILE A 352 6.83 4.15 -23.28
N PHE A 353 7.45 5.23 -23.79
CA PHE A 353 6.99 6.60 -23.58
C PHE A 353 5.55 6.78 -24.09
N GLY A 354 5.29 6.44 -25.36
CA GLY A 354 3.96 6.57 -25.97
C GLY A 354 2.91 5.67 -25.32
N ALA A 355 3.26 4.40 -25.05
CA ALA A 355 2.34 3.47 -24.40
C ALA A 355 2.03 3.88 -22.96
N SER A 356 3.02 4.39 -22.21
CA SER A 356 2.81 4.89 -20.85
C SER A 356 1.87 6.09 -20.84
N ALA A 357 1.99 7.01 -21.79
CA ALA A 357 1.08 8.13 -21.97
C ALA A 357 -0.37 7.66 -22.20
N LEU A 358 -0.57 6.72 -23.14
CA LEU A 358 -1.88 6.17 -23.47
C LEU A 358 -2.52 5.42 -22.28
N VAL A 359 -1.77 4.54 -21.64
CA VAL A 359 -2.28 3.72 -20.53
C VAL A 359 -2.52 4.62 -19.30
N ALA A 360 -1.67 5.62 -19.04
CA ALA A 360 -1.90 6.60 -17.97
C ALA A 360 -3.20 7.39 -18.20
N LEU A 361 -3.47 7.83 -19.43
CA LEU A 361 -4.72 8.51 -19.79
C LEU A 361 -5.95 7.63 -19.48
N ILE A 362 -5.90 6.35 -19.86
CA ILE A 362 -6.97 5.39 -19.61
C ILE A 362 -7.19 5.20 -18.10
N HIS A 363 -6.14 5.02 -17.30
CA HIS A 363 -6.26 4.86 -15.85
C HIS A 363 -6.79 6.13 -15.16
N LEU A 364 -6.32 7.32 -15.58
CA LEU A 364 -6.82 8.60 -15.08
C LEU A 364 -8.32 8.77 -15.37
N TYR A 365 -8.75 8.47 -16.60
CA TYR A 365 -10.14 8.57 -17.01
C TYR A 365 -11.03 7.54 -16.29
N ASN A 366 -10.64 6.26 -16.32
CA ASN A 366 -11.41 5.16 -15.71
C ASN A 366 -11.49 5.23 -14.18
N GLY A 367 -10.59 5.97 -13.54
CA GLY A 367 -10.67 6.26 -12.11
C GLY A 367 -11.94 7.03 -11.76
N LYS A 368 -12.44 7.91 -12.63
CA LYS A 368 -13.48 8.88 -12.29
C LYS A 368 -14.69 8.90 -13.22
N ALA A 369 -14.53 8.54 -14.49
CA ALA A 369 -15.60 8.56 -15.48
C ALA A 369 -16.69 7.53 -15.17
N SER A 370 -17.94 7.88 -15.47
CA SER A 370 -19.09 6.96 -15.37
C SER A 370 -19.05 5.87 -16.44
N ALA A 371 -18.73 6.25 -17.68
CA ALA A 371 -18.44 5.32 -18.77
C ALA A 371 -16.94 4.99 -18.75
N LYS A 372 -16.59 3.72 -18.54
CA LYS A 372 -15.18 3.28 -18.50
C LYS A 372 -14.71 2.85 -19.90
N ILE A 373 -13.50 3.27 -20.27
CA ILE A 373 -12.79 2.76 -21.44
C ILE A 373 -12.46 1.27 -21.19
N PRO A 374 -12.79 0.37 -22.13
CA PRO A 374 -12.57 -1.06 -21.95
C PRO A 374 -11.07 -1.37 -21.90
N THR A 375 -10.62 -1.99 -20.81
CA THR A 375 -9.23 -2.49 -20.65
C THR A 375 -9.10 -3.99 -20.91
N GLY A 376 -10.20 -4.65 -21.31
CA GLY A 376 -10.31 -6.11 -21.41
C GLY A 376 -10.45 -6.81 -20.04
N LYS A 377 -10.67 -6.05 -18.96
CA LYS A 377 -10.91 -6.61 -17.61
C LYS A 377 -12.06 -7.60 -17.65
N GLY A 378 -11.78 -8.86 -17.30
CA GLY A 378 -12.77 -9.94 -17.31
C GLY A 378 -12.94 -10.69 -18.65
N ALA A 379 -12.32 -10.25 -19.74
CA ALA A 379 -12.39 -10.95 -21.03
C ALA A 379 -11.70 -12.32 -20.96
N VAL A 380 -10.48 -12.36 -20.41
CA VAL A 380 -9.75 -13.62 -20.18
C VAL A 380 -10.44 -14.48 -19.12
N LYS A 381 -11.10 -13.86 -18.14
CA LYS A 381 -11.94 -14.57 -17.16
C LYS A 381 -13.10 -15.29 -17.83
N ALA A 382 -13.80 -14.65 -18.76
CA ALA A 382 -14.91 -15.27 -19.50
C ALA A 382 -14.42 -16.46 -20.34
N LEU A 383 -13.19 -16.39 -20.86
CA LEU A 383 -12.56 -17.48 -21.59
C LEU A 383 -12.17 -18.64 -20.66
N LEU A 384 -11.58 -18.35 -19.50
CA LEU A 384 -11.13 -19.34 -18.52
C LEU A 384 -12.24 -19.95 -17.66
N ALA A 385 -13.41 -19.30 -17.58
CA ALA A 385 -14.59 -19.82 -16.87
C ALA A 385 -15.07 -21.17 -17.40
N ARG A 386 -14.67 -21.54 -18.62
CA ARG A 386 -14.94 -22.85 -19.23
C ARG A 386 -14.02 -23.98 -18.73
N SER A 387 -12.97 -23.65 -17.98
CA SER A 387 -12.03 -24.64 -17.43
C SER A 387 -12.31 -24.91 -15.95
N SER A 388 -12.39 -26.18 -15.56
CA SER A 388 -12.54 -26.59 -14.15
C SER A 388 -11.22 -26.51 -13.37
N PHE A 389 -10.07 -26.54 -14.06
CA PHE A 389 -8.73 -26.58 -13.47
C PHE A 389 -8.16 -25.21 -13.10
N LEU A 390 -8.49 -24.13 -13.83
CA LEU A 390 -7.93 -22.78 -13.65
C LEU A 390 -9.01 -21.78 -13.24
N GLN A 391 -9.49 -21.90 -12.00
CA GLN A 391 -10.43 -20.92 -11.45
C GLN A 391 -9.68 -19.72 -10.85
N LEU A 392 -9.93 -18.54 -11.41
CA LEU A 392 -9.44 -17.25 -10.90
C LEU A 392 -10.06 -16.93 -9.53
N ARG A 393 -9.24 -16.41 -8.61
CA ARG A 393 -9.66 -15.96 -7.27
C ARG A 393 -10.52 -14.70 -7.38
N GLU A 394 -11.60 -14.64 -6.60
CA GLU A 394 -12.57 -13.53 -6.62
C GLU A 394 -12.65 -12.82 -5.27
N GLY A 395 -12.95 -11.52 -5.31
CA GLY A 395 -13.41 -10.75 -4.16
C GLY A 395 -12.32 -10.20 -3.25
N THR A 396 -12.75 -9.37 -2.30
CA THR A 396 -11.96 -8.79 -1.19
C THR A 396 -11.31 -9.84 -0.27
N ASP A 397 -11.69 -11.11 -0.41
CA ASP A 397 -11.15 -12.28 0.29
C ASP A 397 -9.75 -12.72 -0.24
N LEU A 398 -9.26 -12.11 -1.33
CA LEU A 398 -7.92 -12.35 -1.92
C LEU A 398 -6.74 -12.12 -0.96
N HIS A 399 -7.00 -11.39 0.14
CA HIS A 399 -5.96 -10.91 1.04
C HIS A 399 -6.27 -11.12 2.52
N ALA A 400 -7.27 -11.95 2.87
CA ALA A 400 -7.61 -12.25 4.27
C ALA A 400 -6.34 -12.68 5.05
N PRO A 401 -5.84 -11.84 5.97
CA PRO A 401 -4.61 -12.15 6.69
C PRO A 401 -4.84 -13.26 7.71
N TYR A 402 -3.79 -14.01 8.00
CA TYR A 402 -3.85 -15.16 8.90
C TYR A 402 -4.30 -14.78 10.33
N LEU A 403 -4.08 -13.51 10.72
CA LEU A 403 -4.40 -12.93 12.02
C LEU A 403 -5.13 -11.57 11.91
N GLY A 404 -6.19 -11.43 11.11
CA GLY A 404 -7.08 -10.25 11.16
C GLY A 404 -6.79 -9.19 10.11
N TYR A 405 -7.27 -7.96 10.26
CA TYR A 405 -7.27 -6.96 9.17
C TYR A 405 -5.86 -6.42 8.82
N SER A 406 -5.45 -6.51 7.55
CA SER A 406 -4.22 -5.90 7.02
C SER A 406 -4.58 -4.81 6.01
N LYS A 407 -3.88 -3.68 6.12
CA LYS A 407 -4.00 -2.55 5.18
C LYS A 407 -3.27 -2.80 3.85
N TYR A 408 -2.58 -3.93 3.69
CA TYR A 408 -1.70 -4.21 2.54
C TYR A 408 -1.99 -5.58 1.94
N ALA A 409 -1.96 -5.64 0.60
CA ALA A 409 -1.89 -6.89 -0.16
C ALA A 409 -0.58 -7.66 0.09
N ASP A 410 -0.56 -8.93 -0.31
CA ASP A 410 0.63 -9.77 -0.15
C ASP A 410 1.80 -9.29 -1.04
N ALA A 411 2.99 -9.17 -0.44
CA ALA A 411 4.21 -8.68 -1.09
C ALA A 411 5.31 -9.75 -1.23
N GLU A 412 4.99 -11.02 -0.93
CA GLU A 412 5.91 -12.16 -1.05
C GLU A 412 6.52 -12.29 -2.46
N ALA A 413 5.70 -12.13 -3.51
CA ALA A 413 6.16 -12.22 -4.89
C ALA A 413 7.29 -11.21 -5.17
N LEU A 414 7.14 -9.96 -4.72
CA LEU A 414 8.18 -8.95 -4.87
C LEU A 414 9.44 -9.31 -4.06
N ALA A 415 9.29 -9.80 -2.83
CA ALA A 415 10.42 -10.18 -1.98
C ALA A 415 11.24 -11.35 -2.56
N PHE A 416 10.55 -12.37 -3.10
CA PHE A 416 11.20 -13.48 -3.79
C PHE A 416 11.86 -13.02 -5.10
N ALA A 417 11.18 -12.21 -5.90
CA ALA A 417 11.75 -11.66 -7.13
C ALA A 417 12.99 -10.79 -6.90
N CYS A 418 13.03 -10.00 -5.82
CA CYS A 418 14.24 -9.27 -5.43
C CYS A 418 15.40 -10.22 -5.10
N SER A 419 15.10 -11.40 -4.55
CA SER A 419 16.11 -12.44 -4.27
C SER A 419 16.61 -13.09 -5.57
N VAL A 420 15.72 -13.36 -6.53
CA VAL A 420 16.09 -13.80 -7.88
C VAL A 420 17.04 -12.77 -8.52
N LEU A 421 16.63 -11.50 -8.55
CA LEU A 421 17.41 -10.41 -9.12
C LEU A 421 18.78 -10.29 -8.47
N ALA A 422 18.86 -10.28 -7.14
CA ALA A 422 20.13 -10.22 -6.43
C ALA A 422 21.02 -11.40 -6.79
N SER A 423 20.50 -12.63 -6.76
CA SER A 423 21.27 -13.84 -7.02
C SER A 423 21.86 -13.88 -8.43
N PHE A 424 21.04 -13.57 -9.45
CA PHE A 424 21.50 -13.57 -10.84
C PHE A 424 22.29 -12.32 -11.22
N ALA A 425 22.12 -11.19 -10.52
CA ALA A 425 23.02 -10.04 -10.70
C ALA A 425 24.47 -10.41 -10.33
N LEU A 426 24.65 -11.28 -9.33
CA LEU A 426 25.98 -11.72 -8.90
C LEU A 426 26.68 -12.67 -9.88
N THR A 427 25.95 -13.28 -10.83
CA THR A 427 26.55 -14.15 -11.85
C THR A 427 27.25 -13.37 -12.97
N SER A 428 27.19 -12.03 -12.93
CA SER A 428 27.94 -11.15 -13.82
C SER A 428 29.44 -11.24 -13.52
N THR A 429 30.14 -12.12 -14.23
CA THR A 429 31.59 -12.30 -14.15
C THR A 429 32.29 -11.13 -14.85
N GLY A 430 32.65 -10.10 -14.08
CA GLY A 430 33.61 -9.06 -14.48
C GLY A 430 34.77 -9.02 -13.48
N GLY A 431 35.95 -8.52 -13.90
CA GLY A 431 37.07 -8.35 -12.98
C GLY A 431 36.70 -7.44 -11.78
N PRO A 432 37.29 -7.64 -10.59
CA PRO A 432 36.93 -6.89 -9.36
C PRO A 432 37.09 -5.37 -9.45
N GLN A 433 37.69 -4.86 -10.53
CA GLN A 433 37.96 -3.45 -10.82
C GLN A 433 37.09 -2.89 -11.96
N ALA A 434 36.22 -3.68 -12.59
CA ALA A 434 35.36 -3.20 -13.67
C ALA A 434 34.24 -2.29 -13.09
N PRO A 435 34.00 -1.08 -13.63
CA PRO A 435 33.03 -0.12 -13.07
C PRO A 435 31.60 -0.62 -13.12
N LEU A 436 31.27 -1.45 -14.12
CA LEU A 436 29.99 -2.16 -14.19
C LEU A 436 29.72 -2.96 -12.91
N THR A 437 30.75 -3.64 -12.42
CA THR A 437 30.69 -4.51 -11.25
C THR A 437 30.70 -3.71 -9.94
N THR A 438 31.31 -2.53 -9.92
CA THR A 438 31.46 -1.70 -8.70
C THR A 438 30.43 -0.58 -8.55
N VAL A 439 29.83 -0.11 -9.64
CA VAL A 439 28.91 1.06 -9.64
C VAL A 439 27.46 0.66 -9.86
N VAL A 440 27.15 -0.41 -10.60
CA VAL A 440 25.76 -0.76 -10.95
C VAL A 440 25.22 -1.91 -10.12
N ILE A 441 25.95 -3.03 -10.06
CA ILE A 441 25.55 -4.24 -9.32
C ILE A 441 25.24 -3.98 -7.83
N PRO A 442 26.09 -3.28 -7.05
CA PRO A 442 25.80 -3.06 -5.62
C PRO A 442 24.45 -2.38 -5.41
N TRP A 443 24.10 -1.43 -6.28
CA TRP A 443 22.89 -0.65 -6.12
C TRP A 443 21.63 -1.33 -6.64
N VAL A 444 21.75 -2.25 -7.60
CA VAL A 444 20.67 -3.19 -7.95
C VAL A 444 20.35 -4.10 -6.77
N VAL A 445 21.40 -4.62 -6.11
CA VAL A 445 21.26 -5.48 -4.93
C VAL A 445 20.69 -4.70 -3.74
N VAL A 446 21.17 -3.48 -3.49
CA VAL A 446 20.66 -2.60 -2.42
C VAL A 446 19.21 -2.21 -2.68
N ALA A 447 18.85 -1.78 -3.89
CA ALA A 447 17.46 -1.44 -4.23
C ALA A 447 16.52 -2.64 -4.07
N GLY A 448 16.96 -3.84 -4.48
CA GLY A 448 16.25 -5.09 -4.23
C GLY A 448 16.12 -5.41 -2.74
N GLY A 449 17.17 -5.15 -1.96
CA GLY A 449 17.16 -5.28 -0.49
C GLY A 449 16.14 -4.34 0.16
N ILE A 450 16.07 -3.07 -0.25
CA ILE A 450 15.07 -2.11 0.27
C ILE A 450 13.63 -2.58 -0.04
N LEU A 451 13.38 -3.06 -1.26
CA LEU A 451 12.07 -3.61 -1.62
C LEU A 451 11.77 -4.94 -0.89
N LYS A 452 12.79 -5.70 -0.54
CA LYS A 452 12.65 -6.90 0.29
C LYS A 452 12.36 -6.56 1.76
N LEU A 453 12.94 -5.49 2.31
CA LEU A 453 12.53 -4.95 3.63
C LEU A 453 11.05 -4.59 3.63
N LEU A 454 10.57 -3.93 2.57
CA LEU A 454 9.14 -3.65 2.39
C LEU A 454 8.32 -4.95 2.40
N GLY A 455 8.73 -5.98 1.66
CA GLY A 455 8.10 -7.29 1.67
C GLY A 455 8.02 -7.91 3.07
N GLY A 456 9.11 -7.82 3.83
CA GLY A 456 9.17 -8.26 5.23
C GLY A 456 8.24 -7.45 6.15
N SER A 457 8.21 -6.13 6.04
CA SER A 457 7.29 -5.27 6.81
C SER A 457 5.82 -5.54 6.50
N VAL A 458 5.49 -5.80 5.22
CA VAL A 458 4.13 -6.16 4.80
C VAL A 458 3.75 -7.55 5.32
N ALA A 459 4.67 -8.53 5.28
CA ALA A 459 4.45 -9.85 5.86
C ALA A 459 4.17 -9.76 7.37
N PHE A 460 4.93 -8.95 8.10
CA PHE A 460 4.70 -8.68 9.52
C PHE A 460 3.31 -8.11 9.78
N ALA A 461 2.91 -7.07 9.02
CA ALA A 461 1.60 -6.45 9.12
C ALA A 461 0.44 -7.41 8.81
N ARG A 462 0.71 -8.52 8.11
CA ARG A 462 -0.26 -9.59 7.80
C ARG A 462 -0.24 -10.74 8.81
N GLY A 463 0.61 -10.68 9.84
CA GLY A 463 0.75 -11.72 10.86
C GLY A 463 1.66 -12.90 10.47
N LYS A 464 2.42 -12.77 9.39
CA LYS A 464 3.41 -13.77 8.92
C LYS A 464 4.78 -13.49 9.56
N THR A 465 4.91 -13.79 10.85
CA THR A 465 6.06 -13.35 11.68
C THR A 465 7.37 -14.02 11.28
N LEU A 466 7.34 -15.30 10.94
CA LEU A 466 8.54 -16.08 10.58
C LEU A 466 9.02 -15.73 9.18
N GLU A 467 8.11 -15.67 8.21
CA GLU A 467 8.38 -15.25 6.83
C GLU A 467 8.92 -13.81 6.80
N SER A 468 8.33 -12.92 7.60
CA SER A 468 8.82 -11.55 7.77
C SER A 468 10.25 -11.51 8.27
N SER A 469 10.57 -12.29 9.30
CA SER A 469 11.91 -12.36 9.88
C SER A 469 12.94 -12.80 8.85
N ALA A 470 12.62 -13.82 8.04
CA ALA A 470 13.48 -14.27 6.94
C ALA A 470 13.69 -13.20 5.88
N PHE A 471 12.61 -12.53 5.44
CA PHE A 471 12.75 -11.46 4.45
C PHE A 471 13.58 -10.29 4.93
N ILE A 472 13.36 -9.82 6.17
CA ILE A 472 14.12 -8.71 6.77
C ILE A 472 15.58 -9.11 6.92
N LEU A 473 15.86 -10.29 7.48
CA LEU A 473 17.22 -10.78 7.68
C LEU A 473 17.98 -10.86 6.34
N TYR A 474 17.37 -11.44 5.32
CA TYR A 474 18.00 -11.57 4.00
C TYR A 474 18.13 -10.22 3.29
N ALA A 475 17.20 -9.30 3.50
CA ALA A 475 17.30 -7.96 2.96
C ALA A 475 18.47 -7.17 3.56
N VAL A 476 18.64 -7.22 4.88
CA VAL A 476 19.79 -6.62 5.57
C VAL A 476 21.10 -7.20 5.04
N MET A 477 21.17 -8.53 4.87
CA MET A 477 22.33 -9.18 4.26
C MET A 477 22.59 -8.66 2.85
N TRP A 478 21.59 -8.62 1.96
CA TRP A 478 21.77 -8.11 0.60
C TRP A 478 22.26 -6.65 0.58
N ILE A 479 21.72 -5.77 1.43
CA ILE A 479 22.13 -4.37 1.49
C ILE A 479 23.57 -4.23 1.97
N ILE A 480 23.88 -4.79 3.15
CA ILE A 480 25.21 -4.66 3.75
C ILE A 480 26.24 -5.31 2.83
N TRP A 481 25.99 -6.53 2.38
CA TRP A 481 26.93 -7.29 1.58
C TRP A 481 27.10 -6.75 0.16
N GLY A 482 26.00 -6.32 -0.47
CA GLY A 482 26.04 -5.65 -1.77
C GLY A 482 26.98 -4.46 -1.73
N LEU A 483 26.85 -3.61 -0.71
CA LEU A 483 27.74 -2.46 -0.49
C LEU A 483 29.18 -2.88 -0.16
N THR A 484 29.39 -3.83 0.76
CA THR A 484 30.74 -4.20 1.18
C THR A 484 31.53 -4.88 0.08
N ARG A 485 30.94 -5.86 -0.62
CA ARG A 485 31.64 -6.67 -1.64
C ARG A 485 31.83 -5.92 -2.95
N TYR A 486 30.81 -5.21 -3.41
CA TYR A 486 30.82 -4.58 -4.74
C TYR A 486 31.04 -3.07 -4.69
N GLY A 487 30.69 -2.38 -3.61
CA GLY A 487 30.82 -0.92 -3.51
C GLY A 487 32.23 -0.38 -3.28
N GLY A 488 33.28 -1.18 -3.53
CA GLY A 488 34.68 -0.78 -3.34
C GLY A 488 35.14 -0.64 -1.87
N LEU A 489 34.22 -0.76 -0.90
CA LEU A 489 34.51 -0.74 0.55
C LEU A 489 35.41 -1.91 1.01
N SER A 490 35.52 -2.96 0.19
CA SER A 490 36.39 -4.12 0.44
C SER A 490 37.89 -3.88 0.15
N GLY A 491 38.28 -2.72 -0.37
CA GLY A 491 39.62 -2.49 -0.93
C GLY A 491 40.81 -2.56 0.04
N THR A 492 40.60 -2.48 1.36
CA THR A 492 41.72 -2.40 2.32
C THR A 492 41.56 -3.22 3.60
N THR A 493 40.37 -3.73 3.92
CA THR A 493 40.11 -4.49 5.16
C THR A 493 39.17 -5.69 4.94
N ARG A 494 39.60 -6.67 4.15
CA ARG A 494 39.08 -8.04 4.28
C ARG A 494 39.55 -8.59 5.63
N SER A 495 38.75 -8.35 6.67
CA SER A 495 39.14 -8.52 8.06
C SER A 495 38.34 -9.62 8.75
N PHE A 496 38.93 -10.18 9.81
CA PHE A 496 38.29 -11.05 10.79
C PHE A 496 36.89 -10.57 11.22
N HIS A 497 36.64 -9.26 11.25
CA HIS A 497 35.35 -8.67 11.59
C HIS A 497 34.24 -9.01 10.59
N ALA A 498 34.53 -8.99 9.28
CA ALA A 498 33.55 -9.37 8.26
C ALA A 498 33.18 -10.86 8.37
N ALA A 499 34.18 -11.73 8.53
CA ALA A 499 33.97 -13.16 8.76
C ALA A 499 33.14 -13.43 10.03
N THR A 500 33.44 -12.73 11.12
CA THR A 500 32.68 -12.83 12.39
C THR A 500 31.22 -12.43 12.21
N GLY A 501 30.96 -11.34 11.47
CA GLY A 501 29.60 -10.92 11.15
C GLY A 501 28.82 -11.94 10.32
N ILE A 502 29.48 -12.57 9.34
CA ILE A 502 28.86 -13.62 8.50
C ILE A 502 28.56 -14.87 9.34
N VAL A 503 29.46 -15.28 10.24
CA VAL A 503 29.23 -16.41 11.15
C VAL A 503 28.03 -16.14 12.08
N ALA A 504 27.95 -14.95 12.67
CA ALA A 504 26.80 -14.55 13.48
C ALA A 504 25.49 -14.59 12.68
N PHE A 505 25.52 -14.11 11.44
CA PHE A 505 24.38 -14.21 10.54
C PHE A 505 23.99 -15.66 10.23
N MET A 506 24.96 -16.54 9.97
CA MET A 506 24.70 -17.96 9.69
C MET A 506 24.04 -18.66 10.88
N LEU A 507 24.37 -18.28 12.12
CA LEU A 507 23.66 -18.78 13.32
C LEU A 507 22.18 -18.36 13.32
N PHE A 508 21.90 -17.08 13.04
CA PHE A 508 20.51 -16.61 12.89
C PHE A 508 19.80 -17.31 11.74
N ASN A 509 20.45 -17.50 10.60
CA ASN A 509 19.85 -18.22 9.48
C ASN A 509 19.58 -19.69 9.82
N SER A 510 20.45 -20.34 10.60
CA SER A 510 20.24 -21.71 11.06
C SER A 510 18.99 -21.83 11.94
N PHE A 511 18.74 -20.83 12.79
CA PHE A 511 17.48 -20.73 13.54
C PHE A 511 16.28 -20.55 12.60
N ILE A 512 16.39 -19.74 11.55
CA ILE A 512 15.33 -19.61 10.54
C ILE A 512 15.09 -20.94 9.83
N VAL A 513 16.14 -21.65 9.40
CA VAL A 513 16.05 -22.97 8.76
C VAL A 513 15.35 -23.98 9.66
N PHE A 514 15.64 -23.96 10.96
CA PHE A 514 14.94 -24.79 11.93
C PHE A 514 13.46 -24.43 12.02
N CYS A 515 13.14 -23.14 12.15
CA CYS A 515 11.76 -22.67 12.23
C CYS A 515 10.95 -22.96 10.96
N THR A 516 11.56 -22.89 9.77
CA THR A 516 10.87 -23.16 8.50
C THR A 516 10.50 -24.64 8.29
N LEU A 517 11.10 -25.58 9.05
CA LEU A 517 10.68 -26.99 9.08
C LEU A 517 9.19 -27.14 9.46
N PHE A 518 8.68 -26.22 10.29
CA PHE A 518 7.31 -26.21 10.78
C PHE A 518 6.36 -25.37 9.91
N LEU A 519 6.86 -24.70 8.87
CA LEU A 519 6.05 -23.91 7.94
C LEU A 519 5.64 -24.72 6.72
N ASN A 520 6.56 -24.85 5.76
CA ASN A 520 6.40 -25.66 4.56
C ASN A 520 7.73 -25.96 3.90
N ILE A 521 7.72 -26.99 3.03
CA ILE A 521 8.92 -27.49 2.38
C ILE A 521 9.63 -26.43 1.52
N THR A 522 8.87 -25.54 0.87
CA THR A 522 9.45 -24.48 0.03
C THR A 522 10.23 -23.47 0.86
N TRP A 523 9.70 -23.01 1.99
CA TRP A 523 10.39 -22.10 2.91
C TRP A 523 11.62 -22.75 3.53
N PHE A 524 11.56 -24.05 3.82
CA PHE A 524 12.73 -24.82 4.25
C PHE A 524 13.85 -24.77 3.21
N PHE A 525 13.58 -25.17 1.97
CA PHE A 525 14.60 -25.12 0.91
C PHE A 525 15.08 -23.70 0.60
N TYR A 526 14.19 -22.70 0.64
CA TYR A 526 14.56 -21.30 0.46
C TYR A 526 15.56 -20.83 1.52
N SER A 527 15.29 -21.10 2.79
CA SER A 527 16.20 -20.72 3.88
C SER A 527 17.49 -21.55 3.92
N LEU A 528 17.40 -22.85 3.59
CA LEU A 528 18.54 -23.76 3.53
C LEU A 528 19.52 -23.32 2.44
N THR A 529 19.02 -23.07 1.22
CA THR A 529 19.88 -22.66 0.09
C THR A 529 20.48 -21.27 0.29
N PHE A 530 19.85 -20.39 1.06
CA PHE A 530 20.48 -19.12 1.47
C PHE A 530 21.74 -19.35 2.32
N THR A 531 21.82 -20.45 3.07
CA THR A 531 23.04 -20.82 3.83
C THR A 531 24.22 -21.07 2.89
N LEU A 532 23.99 -21.61 1.70
CA LEU A 532 25.04 -21.82 0.69
C LEU A 532 25.61 -20.49 0.20
N VAL A 533 24.73 -19.49 0.03
CA VAL A 533 25.12 -18.12 -0.33
C VAL A 533 25.91 -17.46 0.81
N ALA A 534 25.45 -17.59 2.06
CA ALA A 534 26.19 -17.09 3.22
C ALA A 534 27.57 -17.76 3.38
N LEU A 535 27.66 -19.07 3.11
CA LEU A 535 28.92 -19.81 3.13
C LEU A 535 29.87 -19.34 2.02
N SER A 536 29.34 -19.04 0.82
CA SER A 536 30.13 -18.44 -0.26
C SER A 536 30.76 -17.12 0.17
N PHE A 537 29.98 -16.29 0.86
CA PHE A 537 30.44 -15.00 1.37
C PHE A 537 31.49 -15.16 2.48
N LEU A 538 31.32 -16.14 3.37
CA LEU A 538 32.31 -16.45 4.39
C LEU A 538 33.64 -16.88 3.76
N LEU A 539 33.59 -17.77 2.78
CA LEU A 539 34.78 -18.28 2.08
C LEU A 539 35.50 -17.17 1.30
N ASP A 540 34.77 -16.22 0.71
CA ASP A 540 35.37 -15.04 0.07
C ASP A 540 36.06 -14.13 1.09
N ALA A 541 35.44 -13.92 2.26
CA ALA A 541 36.00 -13.08 3.32
C ALA A 541 37.32 -13.61 3.89
N ILE A 542 37.53 -14.93 3.88
CA ILE A 542 38.76 -15.59 4.37
C ILE A 542 39.72 -16.02 3.26
N HIS A 543 39.48 -15.60 2.01
CA HIS A 543 40.30 -15.97 0.85
C HIS A 543 40.39 -17.48 0.54
N ALA A 544 39.38 -18.25 0.92
CA ALA A 544 39.31 -19.69 0.70
C ALA A 544 38.20 -20.10 -0.28
N LEU A 545 37.62 -19.14 -1.03
CA LEU A 545 36.53 -19.41 -1.97
C LEU A 545 36.99 -20.26 -3.15
N PRO A 546 36.48 -21.50 -3.32
CA PRO A 546 36.78 -22.31 -4.48
C PRO A 546 36.21 -21.68 -5.75
N THR A 547 36.93 -21.82 -6.86
CA THR A 547 36.52 -21.27 -8.15
C THR A 547 35.15 -21.82 -8.55
N GLY A 548 34.17 -20.94 -8.79
CA GLY A 548 32.82 -21.32 -9.22
C GLY A 548 31.85 -21.74 -8.11
N TYR A 549 32.28 -21.84 -6.85
CA TYR A 549 31.37 -22.14 -5.73
C TYR A 549 30.31 -21.06 -5.54
N ASP A 550 30.71 -19.80 -5.63
CA ASP A 550 29.83 -18.64 -5.51
C ASP A 550 28.76 -18.61 -6.61
N LEU A 551 29.16 -18.91 -7.85
CA LEU A 551 28.27 -19.05 -8.99
C LEU A 551 27.25 -20.18 -8.76
N ALA A 552 27.71 -21.37 -8.34
CA ALA A 552 26.82 -22.50 -8.07
C ALA A 552 25.82 -22.19 -6.93
N ALA A 553 26.29 -21.63 -5.82
CA ALA A 553 25.45 -21.30 -4.67
C ALA A 553 24.37 -20.25 -5.02
N THR A 554 24.75 -19.20 -5.74
CA THR A 554 23.82 -18.14 -6.16
C THR A 554 22.82 -18.62 -7.21
N LEU A 555 23.23 -19.48 -8.15
CA LEU A 555 22.31 -20.10 -9.12
C LEU A 555 21.27 -20.99 -8.43
N ILE A 556 21.70 -21.86 -7.50
CA ILE A 556 20.79 -22.74 -6.74
C ILE A 556 19.76 -21.91 -5.97
N PHE A 557 20.23 -20.92 -5.20
CA PHE A 557 19.33 -20.04 -4.44
C PHE A 557 18.42 -19.20 -5.36
N GLY A 558 18.93 -18.75 -6.50
CA GLY A 558 18.17 -18.04 -7.53
C GLY A 558 17.03 -18.86 -8.11
N LEU A 559 17.26 -20.14 -8.41
CA LEU A 559 16.24 -21.07 -8.92
C LEU A 559 15.16 -21.37 -7.86
N VAL A 560 15.56 -21.61 -6.62
CA VAL A 560 14.60 -21.80 -5.51
C VAL A 560 13.77 -20.53 -5.28
N SER A 561 14.42 -19.36 -5.30
CA SER A 561 13.73 -18.06 -5.22
C SER A 561 12.74 -17.85 -6.36
N PHE A 562 13.08 -18.30 -7.57
CA PHE A 562 12.21 -18.20 -8.74
C PHE A 562 10.98 -19.09 -8.59
N TYR A 563 11.14 -20.33 -8.11
CA TYR A 563 10.01 -21.19 -7.76
C TYR A 563 9.08 -20.54 -6.73
N CYS A 564 9.65 -19.96 -5.66
CA CYS A 564 8.89 -19.24 -4.64
C CYS A 564 8.12 -18.06 -5.24
N PHE A 565 8.74 -17.30 -6.14
CA PHE A 565 8.10 -16.20 -6.87
C PHE A 565 6.90 -16.69 -7.71
N LEU A 566 7.08 -17.75 -8.51
CA LEU A 566 5.99 -18.30 -9.32
C LEU A 566 4.84 -18.83 -8.46
N SER A 567 5.15 -19.52 -7.37
CA SER A 567 4.12 -20.06 -6.47
C SER A 567 3.38 -18.95 -5.74
N ALA A 568 4.07 -17.92 -5.23
CA ALA A 568 3.44 -16.75 -4.62
C ALA A 568 2.51 -16.02 -5.60
N LEU A 569 2.94 -15.84 -6.85
CA LEU A 569 2.15 -15.21 -7.90
C LEU A 569 0.92 -16.06 -8.26
N SER A 570 1.10 -17.36 -8.44
CA SER A 570 0.02 -18.31 -8.74
C SER A 570 -1.03 -18.34 -7.63
N ASN A 571 -0.60 -18.40 -6.36
CA ASN A 571 -1.48 -18.38 -5.19
C ASN A 571 -2.23 -17.05 -5.04
N SER A 572 -1.68 -15.96 -5.57
CA SER A 572 -2.36 -14.66 -5.61
C SER A 572 -3.44 -14.57 -6.70
N ILE A 573 -3.42 -15.45 -7.72
CA ILE A 573 -4.29 -15.37 -8.90
C ILE A 573 -5.37 -16.45 -8.90
N PHE A 574 -5.02 -17.68 -8.50
CA PHE A 574 -5.89 -18.85 -8.61
C PHE A 574 -6.51 -19.24 -7.25
N LYS A 575 -7.70 -19.87 -7.26
CA LYS A 575 -8.41 -20.35 -6.06
C LYS A 575 -7.74 -21.59 -5.42
N GLY A 576 -6.96 -22.36 -6.18
CA GLY A 576 -6.23 -23.54 -5.71
C GLY A 576 -4.72 -23.44 -5.99
N PRO A 577 -3.88 -24.21 -5.25
CA PRO A 577 -2.43 -24.18 -5.43
C PRO A 577 -2.03 -24.83 -6.76
N CYS A 578 -1.83 -24.02 -7.81
CA CYS A 578 -1.29 -24.51 -9.08
C CYS A 578 0.18 -24.95 -8.94
N LEU A 579 0.92 -24.32 -8.02
CA LEU A 579 2.30 -24.65 -7.66
C LEU A 579 2.37 -24.88 -6.15
N PRO A 580 2.48 -26.13 -5.69
CA PRO A 580 2.39 -26.45 -4.28
C PRO A 580 3.59 -25.93 -3.49
N MET A 581 3.34 -25.25 -2.37
CA MET A 581 4.39 -24.88 -1.42
C MET A 581 4.76 -26.04 -0.47
N GLY A 582 4.05 -27.16 -0.56
CA GLY A 582 4.18 -28.33 0.33
C GLY A 582 3.61 -28.10 1.74
N GLY A 583 3.50 -29.18 2.51
CA GLY A 583 3.22 -29.13 3.94
C GLY A 583 4.49 -28.92 4.77
N PRO A 584 4.36 -28.74 6.09
CA PRO A 584 5.50 -28.71 7.00
C PRO A 584 6.23 -30.07 7.00
N LEU A 585 7.56 -30.03 7.10
CA LEU A 585 8.40 -31.23 7.19
C LEU A 585 8.28 -31.90 8.56
N VAL A 586 8.12 -31.09 9.61
CA VAL A 586 7.90 -31.56 10.98
C VAL A 586 6.57 -30.99 11.45
N GLN A 587 5.63 -31.88 11.75
CA GLN A 587 4.40 -31.51 12.41
C GLN A 587 4.63 -31.59 13.92
N LEU A 588 4.51 -30.46 14.62
CA LEU A 588 4.45 -30.48 16.08
C LEU A 588 3.12 -31.13 16.48
N GLY A 589 3.17 -32.41 16.82
CA GLY A 589 2.12 -33.02 17.63
C GLY A 589 2.09 -32.26 18.96
N GLY A 590 1.03 -31.49 19.20
CA GLY A 590 0.93 -30.69 20.40
C GLY A 590 1.14 -31.53 21.65
N VAL A 591 2.12 -31.14 22.48
CA VAL A 591 2.18 -31.55 23.89
C VAL A 591 0.99 -30.89 24.57
N GLY A 592 -0.12 -31.61 24.53
CA GLY A 592 -1.45 -31.21 24.97
C GLY A 592 -2.41 -32.37 24.76
N SER A 593 -1.96 -33.57 25.13
CA SER A 593 -2.83 -34.74 25.18
C SER A 593 -3.72 -34.61 26.41
N GLY A 594 -4.99 -34.28 26.17
CA GLY A 594 -6.09 -34.46 27.13
C GLY A 594 -6.58 -33.20 27.86
N MET A 595 -7.32 -32.33 27.16
CA MET A 595 -8.58 -31.72 27.63
C MET A 595 -9.16 -30.78 26.55
N THR A 596 -10.41 -31.05 26.14
CA THR A 596 -11.32 -30.25 25.30
C THR A 596 -10.72 -29.31 24.23
N LYS A 597 -10.53 -29.83 23.02
CA LYS A 597 -10.17 -29.05 21.82
C LYS A 597 -11.28 -28.03 21.50
N CYS A 598 -10.98 -26.72 21.57
CA CYS A 598 -11.89 -25.66 21.13
C CYS A 598 -12.37 -25.92 19.70
N LEU A 599 -13.69 -25.98 19.51
CA LEU A 599 -14.30 -26.29 18.21
C LEU A 599 -14.30 -25.08 17.29
N HIS A 600 -13.63 -25.15 16.14
CA HIS A 600 -13.67 -24.11 15.11
C HIS A 600 -14.70 -24.47 14.05
N LEU A 601 -15.78 -23.70 13.95
CA LEU A 601 -16.94 -24.03 13.11
C LEU A 601 -17.22 -22.88 12.12
N PRO A 602 -17.36 -23.12 10.81
CA PRO A 602 -17.54 -22.05 9.82
C PRO A 602 -18.91 -21.36 9.93
N ALA A 603 -18.92 -20.02 9.98
CA ALA A 603 -20.12 -19.19 10.08
C ALA A 603 -21.09 -19.36 8.89
N ARG A 604 -20.56 -19.70 7.72
CA ARG A 604 -21.33 -19.85 6.47
C ARG A 604 -22.21 -21.11 6.43
N LYS A 605 -22.13 -22.01 7.42
CA LYS A 605 -22.93 -23.25 7.46
C LYS A 605 -23.98 -23.18 8.57
N ALA A 606 -25.25 -23.34 8.22
CA ALA A 606 -26.34 -23.37 9.20
C ALA A 606 -26.15 -24.45 10.30
N SER A 607 -25.61 -25.62 9.94
CA SER A 607 -25.30 -26.69 10.91
C SER A 607 -24.23 -26.28 11.93
N SER A 608 -23.29 -25.42 11.53
CA SER A 608 -22.25 -24.87 12.41
C SER A 608 -22.82 -23.84 13.39
N VAL A 609 -23.68 -22.93 12.90
CA VAL A 609 -24.38 -21.97 13.76
C VAL A 609 -25.26 -22.69 14.78
N LYS A 610 -26.02 -23.71 14.35
CA LYS A 610 -26.83 -24.55 15.24
C LYS A 610 -25.97 -25.23 16.31
N ARG A 611 -24.81 -25.78 15.93
CA ARG A 611 -23.89 -26.42 16.87
C ARG A 611 -23.32 -25.43 17.89
N ILE A 612 -23.00 -24.20 17.50
CA ILE A 612 -22.60 -23.14 18.44
C ILE A 612 -23.76 -22.79 19.38
N ALA A 613 -25.00 -22.72 18.87
CA ALA A 613 -26.18 -22.48 19.70
C ALA A 613 -26.39 -23.58 20.75
N ASP A 614 -26.21 -24.85 20.38
CA ASP A 614 -26.29 -25.98 21.30
C ASP A 614 -25.23 -25.89 22.41
N ILE A 615 -23.99 -25.50 22.05
CA ILE A 615 -22.90 -25.29 23.02
C ILE A 615 -23.25 -24.17 24.01
N LEU A 616 -23.75 -23.04 23.52
CA LEU A 616 -24.16 -21.91 24.36
C LEU A 616 -25.31 -22.29 25.32
N ARG A 617 -26.32 -23.02 24.83
CA ARG A 617 -27.43 -23.52 25.66
C ARG A 617 -27.00 -24.58 26.67
N SER A 618 -25.91 -25.29 26.42
CA SER A 618 -25.32 -26.25 27.36
C SER A 618 -24.38 -25.62 28.40
N GLY A 619 -24.31 -24.28 28.45
CA GLY A 619 -23.47 -23.55 29.40
C GLY A 619 -22.03 -23.29 28.94
N GLY A 620 -21.74 -23.46 27.65
CA GLY A 620 -20.44 -23.14 27.06
C GLY A 620 -20.25 -21.66 26.75
N THR A 621 -19.00 -21.25 26.55
CA THR A 621 -18.59 -19.92 26.07
C THR A 621 -18.05 -20.00 24.65
N CYS A 622 -18.54 -19.12 23.77
CA CYS A 622 -18.17 -19.15 22.36
C CYS A 622 -17.59 -17.82 21.89
N GLY A 623 -16.57 -17.87 21.03
CA GLY A 623 -16.12 -16.74 20.24
C GLY A 623 -16.99 -16.57 18.99
N ILE A 624 -17.54 -15.38 18.75
CA ILE A 624 -18.41 -15.14 17.58
C ILE A 624 -17.99 -13.88 16.80
N PRO A 625 -18.25 -13.83 15.47
CA PRO A 625 -17.98 -12.66 14.64
C PRO A 625 -19.00 -11.55 14.92
N THR A 626 -18.66 -10.30 14.56
CA THR A 626 -19.60 -9.17 14.64
C THR A 626 -19.33 -8.19 13.48
N ASP A 627 -20.18 -7.19 13.35
CA ASP A 627 -20.03 -5.98 12.52
C ASP A 627 -18.87 -5.06 12.96
N THR A 628 -18.23 -5.38 14.09
CA THR A 628 -17.08 -4.65 14.64
C THR A 628 -15.91 -5.60 14.84
N VAL A 629 -15.70 -6.11 16.05
CA VAL A 629 -14.60 -7.02 16.44
C VAL A 629 -15.18 -8.37 16.91
N TYR A 630 -14.39 -9.44 16.90
CA TYR A 630 -14.80 -10.71 17.52
C TYR A 630 -15.01 -10.53 19.03
N VAL A 631 -16.00 -11.25 19.56
CA VAL A 631 -16.38 -11.17 20.98
C VAL A 631 -16.52 -12.56 21.57
N LEU A 632 -16.37 -12.64 22.89
CA LEU A 632 -16.65 -13.83 23.69
C LEU A 632 -18.06 -13.70 24.27
N VAL A 633 -18.87 -14.74 24.12
CA VAL A 633 -20.27 -14.72 24.52
C VAL A 633 -20.68 -15.92 25.35
N ALA A 634 -21.68 -15.71 26.20
CA ALA A 634 -22.39 -16.71 26.97
C ALA A 634 -23.90 -16.48 26.89
N ALA A 635 -24.70 -17.53 26.96
CA ALA A 635 -26.16 -17.41 26.98
C ALA A 635 -26.65 -16.83 28.32
N CYS A 636 -27.58 -15.85 28.29
CA CYS A 636 -28.11 -15.24 29.51
C CYS A 636 -28.84 -16.23 30.41
N ASN A 637 -29.51 -17.23 29.84
CA ASN A 637 -30.24 -18.26 30.57
C ASN A 637 -29.35 -19.34 31.21
N CYS A 638 -28.03 -19.22 31.10
CA CYS A 638 -27.03 -20.13 31.67
C CYS A 638 -26.10 -19.36 32.64
N PRO A 639 -26.49 -19.18 33.92
CA PRO A 639 -25.74 -18.38 34.88
C PRO A 639 -24.27 -18.80 35.04
N ASP A 640 -24.00 -20.10 35.04
CA ASP A 640 -22.64 -20.66 35.15
C ASP A 640 -21.75 -20.23 33.97
N ALA A 641 -22.32 -20.14 32.77
CA ALA A 641 -21.61 -19.72 31.56
C ALA A 641 -21.27 -18.23 31.60
N VAL A 642 -22.19 -17.40 32.11
CA VAL A 642 -21.98 -15.97 32.30
C VAL A 642 -20.86 -15.73 33.32
N GLU A 643 -20.86 -16.48 34.43
CA GLU A 643 -19.78 -16.43 35.40
C GLU A 643 -18.44 -16.92 34.82
N LYS A 644 -18.44 -18.01 34.05
CA LYS A 644 -17.26 -18.50 33.32
C LYS A 644 -16.71 -17.43 32.36
N ALA A 645 -17.57 -16.77 31.59
CA ALA A 645 -17.19 -15.68 30.70
C ALA A 645 -16.61 -14.49 31.47
N HIS A 646 -17.19 -14.12 32.61
CA HIS A 646 -16.66 -13.07 33.48
C HIS A 646 -15.27 -13.42 34.04
N ARG A 647 -15.11 -14.63 34.60
CA ARG A 647 -13.85 -15.13 35.18
C ARG A 647 -12.75 -15.35 34.15
N SER A 648 -13.09 -15.45 32.87
CA SER A 648 -12.09 -15.54 31.80
C SER A 648 -11.13 -14.32 31.79
N LYS A 649 -11.57 -13.18 32.36
CA LYS A 649 -10.83 -11.91 32.44
C LYS A 649 -10.33 -11.61 33.84
N ARG A 650 -9.03 -11.29 33.96
CA ARG A 650 -8.37 -10.93 35.24
C ARG A 650 -8.83 -9.58 35.81
N GLN A 651 -9.33 -8.66 34.97
CA GLN A 651 -9.79 -7.31 35.34
C GLN A 651 -11.25 -7.08 34.88
N ALA A 652 -12.13 -8.05 35.08
CA ALA A 652 -13.54 -7.93 34.69
C ALA A 652 -14.29 -6.83 35.47
N GLN A 653 -13.79 -6.43 36.64
CA GLN A 653 -14.40 -5.42 37.50
C GLN A 653 -14.36 -4.00 36.91
N ASP A 654 -13.34 -3.65 36.11
CA ASP A 654 -13.20 -2.31 35.53
C ASP A 654 -14.00 -2.11 34.23
N ARG A 655 -14.46 -3.21 33.60
CA ARG A 655 -15.18 -3.20 32.32
C ARG A 655 -16.32 -4.21 32.36
N PRO A 656 -17.53 -3.79 32.78
CA PRO A 656 -18.65 -4.71 32.92
C PRO A 656 -19.06 -5.30 31.57
N MET A 657 -19.58 -6.52 31.60
CA MET A 657 -20.09 -7.17 30.38
C MET A 657 -21.34 -6.46 29.86
N SER A 658 -21.52 -6.48 28.54
CA SER A 658 -22.70 -5.93 27.87
C SER A 658 -23.72 -7.02 27.55
N LEU A 659 -24.98 -6.63 27.37
CA LEU A 659 -26.08 -7.50 26.99
C LEU A 659 -26.42 -7.30 25.51
N TRP A 660 -26.53 -8.37 24.74
CA TRP A 660 -26.91 -8.28 23.33
C TRP A 660 -28.20 -9.03 23.07
N ILE A 661 -29.06 -8.42 22.25
CA ILE A 661 -30.36 -8.93 21.82
C ILE A 661 -30.41 -8.91 20.28
N SER A 662 -31.27 -9.72 19.67
CA SER A 662 -31.43 -9.79 18.21
C SER A 662 -32.48 -8.80 17.70
N THR A 663 -33.46 -8.47 18.54
CA THR A 663 -34.56 -7.57 18.21
C THR A 663 -35.10 -6.89 19.46
N LEU A 664 -35.62 -5.66 19.32
CA LEU A 664 -36.30 -4.94 20.40
C LEU A 664 -37.53 -5.69 20.94
N LYS A 665 -38.11 -6.62 20.17
CA LYS A 665 -39.21 -7.48 20.65
C LYS A 665 -38.83 -8.29 21.90
N GLN A 666 -37.54 -8.60 22.09
CA GLN A 666 -37.07 -9.30 23.29
C GLN A 666 -37.17 -8.44 24.57
N LEU A 667 -37.30 -7.12 24.45
CA LEU A 667 -37.51 -6.18 25.56
C LEU A 667 -38.97 -5.70 25.67
N GLU A 668 -39.84 -6.12 24.76
CA GLU A 668 -41.24 -5.66 24.70
C GLU A 668 -42.03 -5.91 26.00
N PRO A 669 -41.88 -7.03 26.73
CA PRO A 669 -42.52 -7.22 28.03
C PRO A 669 -42.14 -6.14 29.07
N ALA A 670 -40.95 -5.55 28.94
CA ALA A 670 -40.43 -4.52 29.82
C ALA A 670 -40.53 -3.11 29.21
N LYS A 671 -41.22 -2.92 28.09
CA LYS A 671 -41.32 -1.61 27.39
C LYS A 671 -41.80 -0.48 28.31
N HIS A 672 -42.72 -0.79 29.22
CA HIS A 672 -43.28 0.16 30.19
C HIS A 672 -42.25 0.69 31.21
N LEU A 673 -41.08 0.07 31.33
CA LEU A 673 -39.97 0.48 32.19
C LEU A 673 -38.98 1.43 31.49
N PHE A 674 -39.14 1.67 30.19
CA PHE A 674 -38.32 2.59 29.41
C PHE A 674 -39.12 3.86 29.08
N THR A 675 -38.43 5.01 29.02
CA THR A 675 -39.08 6.25 28.58
C THR A 675 -39.35 6.22 27.06
N PRO A 676 -40.39 6.91 26.56
CA PRO A 676 -40.69 6.95 25.14
C PRO A 676 -39.50 7.40 24.29
N LEU A 677 -38.80 8.46 24.73
CA LEU A 677 -37.63 8.99 24.04
C LEU A 677 -36.49 7.96 23.95
N LEU A 678 -36.24 7.21 25.04
CA LEU A 678 -35.23 6.16 25.03
C LEU A 678 -35.62 5.01 24.09
N TRP A 679 -36.89 4.61 24.08
CA TRP A 679 -37.38 3.55 23.21
C TRP A 679 -37.23 3.91 21.73
N ASP A 680 -37.67 5.11 21.35
CA ASP A 680 -37.57 5.60 19.97
C ASP A 680 -36.11 5.77 19.54
N PHE A 681 -35.24 6.18 20.46
CA PHE A 681 -33.80 6.26 20.21
C PHE A 681 -33.17 4.87 20.01
N MET A 682 -33.57 3.87 20.81
CA MET A 682 -33.13 2.47 20.60
C MET A 682 -33.56 1.94 19.23
N GLU A 683 -34.80 2.22 18.81
CA GLU A 683 -35.32 1.81 17.50
C GLU A 683 -34.62 2.49 16.34
N ALA A 684 -34.31 3.79 16.45
CA ALA A 684 -33.58 4.52 15.42
C ALA A 684 -32.07 4.18 15.37
N ALA A 685 -31.48 3.83 16.52
CA ALA A 685 -30.06 3.54 16.62
C ALA A 685 -29.70 2.11 16.19
N TRP A 686 -30.63 1.16 16.20
CA TRP A 686 -30.33 -0.26 15.96
C TRP A 686 -31.12 -0.86 14.79
N PRO A 687 -30.55 -1.88 14.09
CA PRO A 687 -29.24 -2.52 14.31
C PRO A 687 -28.07 -1.63 13.86
N SER A 688 -27.01 -1.56 14.66
CA SER A 688 -25.81 -0.77 14.31
C SER A 688 -24.61 -1.05 15.23
N PRO A 689 -23.42 -0.51 14.91
CA PRO A 689 -22.26 -0.54 15.81
C PRO A 689 -22.28 0.55 16.90
N ILE A 690 -23.46 0.81 17.46
CA ILE A 690 -23.70 1.66 18.63
C ILE A 690 -24.14 0.77 19.80
N SER A 691 -23.54 0.94 20.98
CA SER A 691 -23.97 0.31 22.23
C SER A 691 -24.54 1.38 23.15
N LEU A 692 -25.72 1.14 23.71
CA LEU A 692 -26.45 2.11 24.53
C LEU A 692 -26.40 1.68 26.00
N VAL A 693 -25.88 2.56 26.85
CA VAL A 693 -25.87 2.36 28.31
C VAL A 693 -27.16 2.95 28.88
N VAL A 694 -28.02 2.10 29.39
CA VAL A 694 -29.35 2.48 29.92
C VAL A 694 -29.41 2.23 31.43
N PRO A 695 -30.31 2.92 32.16
CA PRO A 695 -30.51 2.67 33.58
C PRO A 695 -30.85 1.20 33.85
N ARG A 696 -30.24 0.63 34.90
CA ARG A 696 -30.57 -0.71 35.38
C ARG A 696 -31.94 -0.66 36.06
N GLY A 697 -32.81 -1.62 35.76
CA GLY A 697 -34.11 -1.78 36.39
C GLY A 697 -34.60 -3.22 36.35
N GLU A 698 -35.84 -3.44 36.77
CA GLU A 698 -36.50 -4.76 36.80
C GLU A 698 -36.56 -5.43 35.42
N TRP A 699 -36.41 -4.65 34.33
CA TRP A 699 -36.32 -5.16 32.96
C TRP A 699 -35.21 -6.21 32.78
N VAL A 700 -34.16 -6.17 33.60
CA VAL A 700 -33.04 -7.14 33.56
C VAL A 700 -33.49 -8.55 33.95
N ASP A 701 -34.48 -8.67 34.84
CA ASP A 701 -34.93 -9.96 35.39
C ASP A 701 -35.70 -10.79 34.34
N PHE A 702 -36.32 -10.12 33.36
CA PHE A 702 -37.02 -10.75 32.23
C PHE A 702 -36.07 -11.51 31.28
N LEU A 703 -34.76 -11.40 31.45
CA LEU A 703 -33.76 -11.95 30.52
C LEU A 703 -33.12 -13.28 31.00
N GLY A 704 -33.57 -13.81 32.14
CA GLY A 704 -33.22 -15.15 32.60
C GLY A 704 -31.82 -15.31 33.23
N MET A 705 -31.15 -14.21 33.58
CA MET A 705 -29.79 -14.22 34.15
C MET A 705 -29.70 -14.63 35.63
N LYS A 706 -30.79 -14.53 36.41
CA LYS A 706 -30.80 -14.84 37.85
C LYS A 706 -29.60 -14.20 38.57
N ASP A 707 -28.89 -14.96 39.41
CA ASP A 707 -27.75 -14.49 40.20
C ASP A 707 -26.54 -14.02 39.36
N SER A 708 -26.44 -14.41 38.08
CA SER A 708 -25.34 -13.94 37.22
C SER A 708 -25.55 -12.52 36.69
N ALA A 709 -26.71 -11.90 36.92
CA ALA A 709 -27.01 -10.54 36.52
C ALA A 709 -26.06 -9.49 37.16
N LYS A 710 -25.38 -9.83 38.26
CA LYS A 710 -24.34 -9.00 38.91
C LYS A 710 -23.08 -8.82 38.06
N TYR A 711 -22.84 -9.72 37.10
CA TYR A 711 -21.67 -9.68 36.22
C TYR A 711 -21.91 -8.87 34.93
N VAL A 712 -23.13 -8.35 34.73
CA VAL A 712 -23.56 -7.64 33.52
C VAL A 712 -23.93 -6.20 33.88
N GLY A 713 -23.27 -5.24 33.25
CA GLY A 713 -23.40 -3.82 33.61
C GLY A 713 -22.83 -3.49 35.00
N THR A 714 -23.18 -2.32 35.49
CA THR A 714 -22.93 -1.85 36.86
C THR A 714 -24.21 -1.99 37.69
N PRO A 715 -24.17 -1.72 39.02
CA PRO A 715 -25.39 -1.61 39.82
C PRO A 715 -26.38 -0.54 39.31
N GLN A 716 -25.92 0.45 38.55
CA GLN A 716 -26.72 1.60 38.12
C GLN A 716 -27.16 1.52 36.65
N SER A 717 -26.43 0.81 35.80
CA SER A 717 -26.65 0.84 34.35
C SER A 717 -26.16 -0.40 33.63
N VAL A 718 -26.77 -0.72 32.49
CA VAL A 718 -26.41 -1.87 31.63
C VAL A 718 -26.22 -1.40 30.19
N ALA A 719 -25.15 -1.86 29.53
CA ALA A 719 -24.93 -1.63 28.12
C ALA A 719 -25.68 -2.67 27.28
N ILE A 720 -26.55 -2.23 26.38
CA ILE A 720 -27.31 -3.07 25.46
C ILE A 720 -26.85 -2.82 24.02
N ARG A 721 -26.93 -3.82 23.14
CA ARG A 721 -26.68 -3.68 21.70
C ARG A 721 -27.49 -4.67 20.85
N ILE A 722 -27.94 -4.23 19.68
CA ILE A 722 -28.30 -5.10 18.56
C ILE A 722 -27.23 -4.94 17.47
N PRO A 723 -26.35 -5.94 17.27
CA PRO A 723 -25.28 -5.84 16.27
C PRO A 723 -25.84 -5.93 14.84
N ASP A 724 -25.22 -5.21 13.89
CA ASP A 724 -25.55 -5.32 12.46
C ASP A 724 -24.82 -6.51 11.81
N CYS A 725 -25.01 -7.70 12.38
CA CYS A 725 -24.33 -8.92 11.96
C CYS A 725 -25.30 -10.08 11.86
N SER A 726 -25.69 -10.43 10.63
CA SER A 726 -26.75 -11.42 10.36
C SER A 726 -26.53 -12.76 11.05
N VAL A 727 -25.31 -13.31 11.02
CA VAL A 727 -25.00 -14.59 11.66
C VAL A 727 -25.11 -14.51 13.19
N THR A 728 -24.72 -13.38 13.78
CA THR A 728 -24.76 -13.18 15.24
C THR A 728 -26.17 -12.90 15.72
N THR A 729 -26.92 -12.06 15.02
CA THR A 729 -28.35 -11.82 15.28
C THR A 729 -29.14 -13.12 15.17
N HIS A 730 -28.88 -13.94 14.14
CA HIS A 730 -29.52 -15.25 14.00
C HIS A 730 -29.13 -16.23 15.12
N LEU A 731 -27.87 -16.20 15.58
CA LEU A 731 -27.43 -16.99 16.73
C LEU A 731 -28.18 -16.57 18.01
N ILE A 732 -28.37 -15.26 18.22
CA ILE A 732 -29.13 -14.73 19.36
C ILE A 732 -30.60 -15.13 19.26
N ASP A 733 -31.20 -15.16 18.06
CA ASP A 733 -32.58 -15.66 17.88
C ASP A 733 -32.72 -17.13 18.30
N LEU A 734 -31.70 -17.95 18.04
CA LEU A 734 -31.69 -19.36 18.45
C LEU A 734 -31.49 -19.48 19.97
N VAL A 735 -30.53 -18.77 20.55
CA VAL A 735 -30.13 -19.01 21.95
C VAL A 735 -30.97 -18.23 22.97
N GLY A 736 -31.52 -17.09 22.56
CA GLY A 736 -32.00 -16.03 23.46
C GLY A 736 -30.92 -14.97 23.69
N PRO A 737 -31.20 -13.93 24.51
CA PRO A 737 -30.25 -12.87 24.83
C PRO A 737 -28.90 -13.43 25.28
N ILE A 738 -27.81 -12.77 24.91
CA ILE A 738 -26.44 -13.20 25.24
C ILE A 738 -25.69 -12.11 25.99
N VAL A 739 -24.82 -12.55 26.89
CA VAL A 739 -23.85 -11.68 27.55
C VAL A 739 -22.57 -11.67 26.72
N VAL A 740 -22.02 -10.47 26.54
CA VAL A 740 -20.90 -10.24 25.63
C VAL A 740 -19.77 -9.50 26.34
N THR A 741 -18.56 -10.00 26.12
CA THR A 741 -17.31 -9.35 26.50
C THR A 741 -16.31 -9.43 25.36
N SER A 742 -15.33 -8.53 25.31
CA SER A 742 -14.31 -8.56 24.24
C SER A 742 -13.50 -9.87 24.28
N ALA A 743 -13.16 -10.46 23.13
CA ALA A 743 -12.48 -11.77 23.06
C ALA A 743 -10.94 -11.69 23.23
N ASN A 744 -10.47 -10.85 24.14
CA ASN A 744 -9.07 -10.60 24.43
C ASN A 744 -8.81 -10.51 25.96
N PRO A 745 -7.61 -10.89 26.43
CA PRO A 745 -7.12 -10.56 27.75
C PRO A 745 -7.20 -9.06 28.02
N THR A 746 -7.43 -8.68 29.27
CA THR A 746 -7.55 -7.26 29.62
C THR A 746 -6.25 -6.51 29.32
N GLY A 747 -6.36 -5.36 28.66
CA GLY A 747 -5.23 -4.52 28.26
C GLY A 747 -4.65 -4.83 26.87
N GLU A 748 -5.01 -5.97 26.27
CA GLU A 748 -4.58 -6.30 24.90
C GLU A 748 -5.46 -5.68 23.82
N ALA A 749 -4.97 -5.66 22.58
CA ALA A 749 -5.75 -5.26 21.41
C ALA A 749 -7.00 -6.15 21.20
N ASP A 750 -8.04 -5.58 20.61
CA ASP A 750 -9.26 -6.31 20.26
C ASP A 750 -8.98 -7.45 19.25
N THR A 751 -9.79 -8.50 19.30
CA THR A 751 -9.71 -9.62 18.34
C THR A 751 -10.45 -9.30 17.05
N THR A 752 -9.75 -9.32 15.92
CA THR A 752 -10.30 -9.03 14.58
C THR A 752 -10.30 -10.25 13.66
N HIS A 753 -10.05 -11.46 14.20
CA HIS A 753 -10.10 -12.71 13.46
C HIS A 753 -10.39 -13.89 14.40
N HIS A 754 -11.10 -14.89 13.91
CA HIS A 754 -11.42 -16.10 14.69
C HIS A 754 -10.16 -16.81 15.23
N ASN A 755 -9.08 -16.87 14.44
CA ASN A 755 -7.80 -17.44 14.92
C ASN A 755 -7.22 -16.73 16.15
N GLN A 756 -7.45 -15.42 16.29
CA GLN A 756 -6.97 -14.67 17.45
C GLN A 756 -7.75 -14.99 18.71
N VAL A 757 -9.02 -15.39 18.60
CA VAL A 757 -9.86 -15.70 19.75
C VAL A 757 -9.26 -16.87 20.55
N TYR A 758 -9.01 -17.99 19.89
CA TYR A 758 -8.40 -19.15 20.56
C TYR A 758 -6.94 -18.87 20.96
N ALA A 759 -6.15 -18.20 20.11
CA ALA A 759 -4.76 -17.88 20.44
C ALA A 759 -4.63 -17.03 21.72
N LYS A 760 -5.61 -16.15 21.99
CA LYS A 760 -5.60 -15.26 23.15
C LYS A 760 -6.30 -15.81 24.38
N LEU A 761 -7.38 -16.56 24.20
CA LEU A 761 -8.19 -17.05 25.32
C LEU A 761 -7.91 -18.51 25.67
N GLY A 762 -7.28 -19.27 24.78
CA GLY A 762 -6.94 -20.68 24.97
C GLY A 762 -8.16 -21.50 25.38
N ASP A 763 -7.99 -22.30 26.43
CA ASP A 763 -9.00 -23.23 26.94
C ASP A 763 -10.17 -22.56 27.67
N LYS A 764 -10.20 -21.21 27.71
CA LYS A 764 -11.34 -20.44 28.25
C LYS A 764 -12.50 -20.30 27.26
N VAL A 765 -12.36 -20.84 26.05
CA VAL A 765 -13.35 -20.80 24.96
C VAL A 765 -13.64 -22.21 24.52
N ASP A 766 -14.91 -22.59 24.53
CA ASP A 766 -15.34 -23.94 24.16
C ASP A 766 -15.46 -24.10 22.63
N ALA A 767 -15.84 -23.02 21.93
CA ALA A 767 -15.92 -23.00 20.47
C ALA A 767 -15.76 -21.60 19.87
N VAL A 768 -15.36 -21.52 18.60
CA VAL A 768 -15.28 -20.28 17.82
C VAL A 768 -16.06 -20.44 16.52
N LEU A 769 -16.99 -19.51 16.26
CA LEU A 769 -17.69 -19.37 15.00
C LEU A 769 -16.81 -18.58 14.03
N CYS A 770 -16.30 -19.23 12.98
CA CYS A 770 -15.28 -18.68 12.09
C CYS A 770 -15.89 -17.99 10.87
N ASP A 771 -15.73 -16.66 10.78
CA ASP A 771 -16.16 -15.84 9.64
C ASP A 771 -15.02 -15.00 9.02
N GLY A 772 -13.77 -15.48 9.14
CA GLY A 772 -12.62 -14.73 8.61
C GLY A 772 -12.29 -13.48 9.43
N PRO A 773 -11.70 -12.43 8.79
CA PRO A 773 -11.42 -11.16 9.44
C PRO A 773 -12.71 -10.37 9.70
N SER A 774 -12.74 -9.68 10.83
CA SER A 774 -13.73 -8.66 11.13
C SER A 774 -13.76 -7.59 10.04
N PRO A 775 -14.95 -7.03 9.71
CA PRO A 775 -15.06 -5.97 8.72
C PRO A 775 -14.33 -4.69 9.15
N GLU A 776 -14.14 -4.50 10.46
CA GLU A 776 -13.60 -3.30 11.08
C GLU A 776 -12.56 -3.67 12.14
N ASN A 777 -11.68 -2.73 12.48
CA ASN A 777 -10.62 -2.92 13.48
C ASN A 777 -10.81 -2.10 14.76
N VAL A 778 -11.96 -1.43 14.88
CA VAL A 778 -12.34 -0.59 16.02
C VAL A 778 -13.67 -1.11 16.57
N ALA A 779 -13.80 -1.17 17.89
CA ALA A 779 -15.03 -1.56 18.56
C ALA A 779 -16.19 -0.55 18.36
N SER A 780 -17.38 -0.92 18.83
CA SER A 780 -18.58 -0.09 18.79
C SER A 780 -18.45 1.22 19.58
N THR A 781 -19.20 2.24 19.16
CA THR A 781 -19.39 3.48 19.91
C THR A 781 -20.30 3.21 21.11
N VAL A 782 -19.89 3.63 22.32
CA VAL A 782 -20.63 3.39 23.57
C VAL A 782 -21.18 4.72 24.08
N VAL A 783 -22.51 4.83 24.09
CA VAL A 783 -23.27 6.04 24.38
C VAL A 783 -23.91 5.90 25.75
N ASP A 784 -23.79 6.94 26.58
CA ASP A 784 -24.49 7.03 27.86
C ASP A 784 -25.87 7.64 27.65
N CYS A 785 -26.91 6.83 27.86
CA CYS A 785 -28.31 7.21 27.74
C CYS A 785 -29.01 7.31 29.10
N THR A 786 -28.28 7.24 30.21
CA THR A 786 -28.87 7.28 31.56
C THR A 786 -29.60 8.58 31.89
N LYS A 787 -29.30 9.67 31.17
CA LYS A 787 -29.92 10.99 31.31
C LYS A 787 -30.62 11.47 30.04
N ILE A 788 -30.99 10.57 29.14
CA ILE A 788 -31.52 10.93 27.81
C ILE A 788 -32.77 11.83 27.89
N ASP A 789 -33.60 11.68 28.93
CA ASP A 789 -34.80 12.49 29.15
C ASP A 789 -34.50 13.97 29.47
N SER A 790 -33.28 14.28 29.92
CA SER A 790 -32.81 15.66 30.05
C SER A 790 -32.43 16.31 28.70
N GLY A 791 -32.61 15.59 27.60
CA GLY A 791 -32.22 16.01 26.26
C GLY A 791 -30.72 15.87 25.97
N THR A 792 -29.95 15.23 26.86
CA THR A 792 -28.49 15.09 26.73
C THR A 792 -28.04 13.64 26.81
N ILE A 793 -27.02 13.28 26.00
CA ILE A 793 -26.36 11.97 26.01
C ILE A 793 -24.85 12.14 26.21
N GLY A 794 -24.24 11.16 26.89
CA GLY A 794 -22.80 11.08 27.10
C GLY A 794 -22.12 10.06 26.17
N PHE A 795 -20.79 9.99 26.22
CA PHE A 795 -20.02 9.01 25.44
C PHE A 795 -18.92 8.41 26.32
N PHE A 796 -19.00 7.11 26.58
CA PHE A 796 -17.93 6.36 27.24
C PHE A 796 -16.81 5.99 26.28
N ARG A 797 -17.16 5.76 25.00
CA ARG A 797 -16.19 5.45 23.94
C ARG A 797 -16.73 5.91 22.59
N VAL A 798 -15.91 6.64 21.82
CA VAL A 798 -16.18 6.87 20.39
C VAL A 798 -15.49 5.76 19.61
N GLY A 799 -16.29 4.88 19.01
CA GLY A 799 -15.84 3.76 18.19
C GLY A 799 -15.95 4.09 16.71
N ILE A 800 -16.40 3.12 15.91
CA ILE A 800 -16.56 3.30 14.47
C ILE A 800 -17.56 4.40 14.09
N ILE A 801 -18.63 4.58 14.86
CA ILE A 801 -19.62 5.62 14.60
C ILE A 801 -19.17 6.93 15.26
N PRO A 802 -18.91 8.00 14.48
CA PRO A 802 -18.48 9.27 15.05
C PRO A 802 -19.61 9.93 15.87
N LYS A 803 -19.21 10.69 16.90
CA LYS A 803 -20.13 11.41 17.81
C LYS A 803 -21.20 12.22 17.07
N SER A 804 -20.83 12.87 15.96
CA SER A 804 -21.76 13.69 15.16
C SER A 804 -22.92 12.89 14.58
N GLN A 805 -22.68 11.64 14.18
CA GLN A 805 -23.71 10.80 13.59
C GLN A 805 -24.71 10.32 14.65
N VAL A 806 -24.23 9.98 15.85
CA VAL A 806 -25.10 9.61 16.98
C VAL A 806 -26.00 10.78 17.40
N LEU A 807 -25.44 11.98 17.51
CA LEU A 807 -26.21 13.19 17.86
C LEU A 807 -27.26 13.51 16.79
N GLN A 808 -26.95 13.30 15.51
CA GLN A 808 -27.90 13.48 14.43
C GLN A 808 -29.10 12.52 14.54
N ILE A 809 -28.88 11.26 14.95
CA ILE A 809 -29.96 10.31 15.20
C ILE A 809 -30.84 10.80 16.36
N LEU A 810 -30.24 11.26 17.47
CA LEU A 810 -30.98 11.78 18.61
C LEU A 810 -31.84 13.01 18.23
N GLU A 811 -31.26 13.96 17.49
CA GLU A 811 -31.98 15.15 17.00
C GLU A 811 -33.17 14.79 16.10
N GLN A 812 -33.05 13.73 15.29
CA GLN A 812 -34.15 13.26 14.44
C GLN A 812 -35.29 12.66 15.26
N VAL A 813 -34.95 11.92 16.31
CA VAL A 813 -35.93 11.33 17.23
C VAL A 813 -36.64 12.42 18.04
N GLN A 814 -35.90 13.39 18.58
CA GLN A 814 -36.49 14.51 19.34
C GLN A 814 -37.44 15.42 18.53
N LYS A 815 -37.36 15.37 17.20
CA LYS A 815 -38.22 16.15 16.29
C LYS A 815 -39.50 15.43 15.89
N LYS A 816 -39.54 14.11 16.03
CA LYS A 816 -40.75 13.31 15.86
C LYS A 816 -41.61 13.44 17.11
#